data_AF-A0A949CKH0-F1
#
_entry.id   AF-A0A949CKH0-F1
#
_cell.length_a   1.000
_cell.length_b   1.000
_cell.length_c   1.000
_cell.angle_alpha   90.00
_cell.angle_beta   90.00
_cell.angle_gamma   90.00
#
_symmetry.space_group_name_H-M   'P 1'
#
loop_
_entity.id
_entity.type
_entity.pdbx_description
1 polymer ?
#
loop_
_entity_poly.entity_id
_entity_poly.type
_entity_poly.pdbx_seq_one_letter_code
_entity_poly.pdbx_strand_id
1 'polypeptide(L)'
;MRSSAGGGVLDYFFDFDGNGVFGNQPNEIFSATLSGGTQQVNVTIPSNSVTTSTYARFRISQSGGLGPTGLATGGEVEDYAITILASAPSLDFGDAPDPAYATLLANNGPRHVLGASRLGVAIDAEANGLPNATATGDGVDDDGIVFLTPLVPNSNATIQVTSTGGVLNYFVDFDANGVFGNLANEVFSATLAAGTQNVIFAVPASAALGTTRGRFRLSTTGGLGPTGLANDGEVEDYQVLIVEPPTVTTLFENFDGVNPPSLPDNWSATTTASNSWQTSATSSNSTPNSAFVPSITSVSDASLISPAFTATSLNKQFQFSHSFDLEFQTATTTGYDGGVLEISINGGAYQDILLAGGAFIQNGYNFTISSNYASPIGGRSAWSGNSATLTGNQGGYITTIVDLPTAAVGQSARLRWRSVTDSSISNVGWRVDSVQRISRQFTFDYGDAPDPPYPTLSASNGAAHVFGALRLGAALDGEVDGQGNANASGDGADDDGVVFPTPLVGGSSNSFTVQASAPALLSAWLDANGNGSWSDANEQIVKDLPLIGGSNALNLQVPNVATLTNTFMRFRFSTQSGLGAIGSAGNGEVEDYAVSIRPLDTTPPSVLQVKAGSTGWTNEFKSYLDSTTATSNDSRGYSIPTSTSAAQLRPLSWVNMD
;
A
#
# COMPACT_ATOMS: atom_id res chain seq x y z
N MET A 1 37.31 43.24 -20.47
CA MET A 1 38.61 43.58 -21.08
C MET A 1 38.53 43.43 -22.59
N ARG A 2 38.85 44.46 -23.37
CA ARG A 2 38.93 44.36 -24.84
C ARG A 2 40.39 44.14 -25.22
N SER A 3 40.78 42.92 -25.54
CA SER A 3 42.06 42.72 -26.24
C SER A 3 41.86 43.08 -27.72
N SER A 4 42.71 43.96 -28.24
CA SER A 4 42.78 44.23 -29.67
C SER A 4 43.32 42.99 -30.39
N ALA A 5 42.41 42.15 -30.88
CA ALA A 5 42.59 41.16 -31.95
C ALA A 5 43.67 40.06 -31.78
N GLY A 6 44.21 39.82 -30.59
CA GLY A 6 45.06 38.67 -30.30
C GLY A 6 44.85 38.19 -28.87
N GLY A 7 44.80 36.88 -28.66
CA GLY A 7 44.72 36.29 -27.32
C GLY A 7 45.87 36.74 -26.41
N GLY A 8 45.73 36.51 -25.10
CA GLY A 8 46.70 36.88 -24.07
C GLY A 8 46.47 36.11 -22.79
N VAL A 9 47.38 36.20 -21.82
CA VAL A 9 47.22 35.55 -20.51
C VAL A 9 46.74 36.58 -19.50
N LEU A 10 45.67 36.25 -18.80
CA LEU A 10 45.09 37.01 -17.70
C LEU A 10 45.60 36.45 -16.38
N ASP A 11 46.35 37.24 -15.63
CA ASP A 11 46.71 36.98 -14.23
C ASP A 11 45.80 37.81 -13.33
N TYR A 12 45.15 37.18 -12.37
CA TYR A 12 44.11 37.83 -11.57
C TYR A 12 44.16 37.43 -10.11
N PHE A 13 43.82 38.39 -9.25
CA PHE A 13 44.10 38.37 -7.83
C PHE A 13 42.86 38.79 -7.04
N PHE A 14 42.59 38.11 -5.93
CA PHE A 14 41.49 38.43 -5.03
C PHE A 14 42.03 38.60 -3.61
N ASP A 15 41.54 39.60 -2.89
CA ASP A 15 41.85 39.77 -1.46
C ASP A 15 40.77 39.03 -0.66
N PHE A 16 40.87 37.70 -0.59
CA PHE A 16 39.82 36.86 -0.01
C PHE A 16 39.74 37.02 1.50
N ASP A 17 40.85 37.29 2.16
CA ASP A 17 40.91 37.48 3.62
C ASP A 17 40.66 38.94 4.06
N GLY A 18 40.50 39.87 3.11
CA GLY A 18 40.11 41.27 3.34
C GLY A 18 41.19 42.10 4.03
N ASN A 19 42.46 41.69 3.96
CA ASN A 19 43.56 42.36 4.63
C ASN A 19 44.14 43.55 3.82
N GLY A 20 43.69 43.75 2.58
CA GLY A 20 44.13 44.80 1.66
C GLY A 20 45.38 44.46 0.84
N VAL A 21 45.84 43.22 0.83
CA VAL A 21 47.07 42.76 0.17
C VAL A 21 46.77 41.59 -0.77
N PHE A 22 46.86 41.84 -2.08
CA PHE A 22 46.72 40.78 -3.08
C PHE A 22 47.89 39.79 -3.07
N GLY A 23 47.56 38.49 -3.17
CA GLY A 23 48.52 37.44 -3.53
C GLY A 23 49.51 37.13 -2.41
N ASN A 24 49.15 37.43 -1.16
CA ASN A 24 49.90 37.00 0.01
C ASN A 24 49.62 35.52 0.35
N GLN A 25 48.56 34.94 -0.23
CA GLN A 25 48.22 33.52 -0.13
C GLN A 25 48.09 32.86 -1.52
N PRO A 26 48.42 31.56 -1.67
CA PRO A 26 48.31 30.87 -2.96
C PRO A 26 46.88 30.77 -3.52
N ASN A 27 45.86 30.75 -2.66
CA ASN A 27 44.45 30.72 -3.03
C ASN A 27 43.92 32.07 -3.54
N GLU A 28 44.75 33.10 -3.60
CA GLU A 28 44.41 34.43 -4.11
C GLU A 28 44.97 34.71 -5.52
N ILE A 29 45.76 33.80 -6.08
CA ILE A 29 46.50 34.02 -7.33
C ILE A 29 46.00 33.05 -8.39
N PHE A 30 45.56 33.58 -9.51
CA PHE A 30 45.01 32.80 -10.61
C PHE A 30 45.56 33.27 -11.95
N SER A 31 45.54 32.38 -12.95
CA SER A 31 45.95 32.70 -14.32
C SER A 31 45.12 31.93 -15.34
N ALA A 32 44.76 32.56 -16.45
CA ALA A 32 43.98 31.97 -17.52
C ALA A 32 44.45 32.46 -18.89
N THR A 33 44.59 31.55 -19.86
CA THR A 33 44.87 31.93 -21.25
C THR A 33 43.58 32.31 -21.96
N LEU A 34 43.53 33.53 -22.50
CA LEU A 34 42.38 34.09 -23.17
C LEU A 34 42.53 34.10 -24.70
N SER A 35 41.43 33.80 -25.39
CA SER A 35 41.30 33.96 -26.83
C SER A 35 40.44 35.20 -27.18
N GLY A 36 40.39 35.60 -28.46
CA GLY A 36 39.60 36.75 -28.87
C GLY A 36 38.09 36.50 -28.72
N GLY A 37 37.37 37.42 -28.08
CA GLY A 37 35.94 37.31 -27.80
C GLY A 37 35.62 37.41 -26.30
N THR A 38 34.37 37.16 -25.93
CA THR A 38 33.96 37.08 -24.52
C THR A 38 34.32 35.71 -23.97
N GLN A 39 35.08 35.66 -22.87
CA GLN A 39 35.45 34.42 -22.18
C GLN A 39 35.05 34.47 -20.71
N GLN A 40 34.72 33.30 -20.16
CA GLN A 40 34.42 33.11 -18.75
C GLN A 40 35.59 32.41 -18.05
N VAL A 41 35.94 32.86 -16.85
CA VAL A 41 36.94 32.23 -15.97
C VAL A 41 36.27 31.88 -14.66
N ASN A 42 36.54 30.66 -14.16
CA ASN A 42 35.97 30.18 -12.91
C ASN A 42 36.95 30.42 -11.76
N VAL A 43 36.42 30.80 -10.60
CA VAL A 43 37.18 31.09 -9.38
C VAL A 43 36.50 30.40 -8.23
N THR A 44 37.22 29.53 -7.52
CA THR A 44 36.72 28.91 -6.29
C THR A 44 36.93 29.85 -5.13
N ILE A 45 35.86 30.20 -4.43
CA ILE A 45 35.91 31.07 -3.25
C ILE A 45 36.34 30.22 -2.03
N PRO A 46 37.44 30.59 -1.33
CA PRO A 46 37.84 29.90 -0.11
C PRO A 46 36.77 30.01 1.00
N SER A 47 36.57 28.93 1.77
CA SER A 47 35.58 28.90 2.87
C SER A 47 35.87 29.86 4.02
N ASN A 48 37.12 30.36 4.11
CA ASN A 48 37.56 31.34 5.10
C ASN A 48 37.58 32.78 4.58
N SER A 49 36.95 33.05 3.42
CA SER A 49 36.90 34.40 2.87
C SER A 49 36.07 35.34 3.74
N VAL A 50 36.39 36.64 3.73
CA VAL A 50 35.52 37.66 4.31
C VAL A 50 34.17 37.66 3.60
N THR A 51 33.09 37.96 4.31
CA THR A 51 31.74 38.06 3.74
C THR A 51 31.31 39.52 3.54
N THR A 52 32.28 40.39 3.25
CA THR A 52 32.12 41.84 3.09
C THR A 52 32.67 42.30 1.74
N SER A 53 32.61 43.60 1.48
CA SER A 53 33.32 44.18 0.34
C SER A 53 34.83 44.00 0.49
N THR A 54 35.47 43.57 -0.59
CA THR A 54 36.92 43.44 -0.78
C THR A 54 37.27 43.84 -2.22
N TYR A 55 38.47 43.52 -2.72
CA TYR A 55 38.93 43.91 -4.04
C TYR A 55 39.37 42.71 -4.87
N ALA A 56 39.35 42.90 -6.19
CA ALA A 56 39.93 42.01 -7.17
C ALA A 56 40.75 42.83 -8.19
N ARG A 57 41.88 42.28 -8.65
CA ARG A 57 42.74 42.87 -9.66
C ARG A 57 42.90 41.91 -10.83
N PHE A 58 42.78 42.44 -12.04
CA PHE A 58 42.93 41.70 -13.29
C PHE A 58 44.04 42.33 -14.11
N ARG A 59 45.00 41.53 -14.56
CA ARG A 59 46.14 41.99 -15.36
C ARG A 59 46.29 41.10 -16.58
N ILE A 60 46.12 41.65 -17.77
CA ILE A 60 46.32 40.90 -19.01
C ILE A 60 47.67 41.25 -19.65
N SER A 61 48.37 40.25 -20.18
CA SER A 61 49.61 40.44 -20.95
C SER A 61 49.76 39.37 -22.04
N GLN A 62 50.80 39.46 -22.87
CA GLN A 62 51.07 38.44 -23.90
C GLN A 62 51.69 37.16 -23.30
N SER A 63 52.46 37.26 -22.22
CA SER A 63 53.23 36.14 -21.65
C SER A 63 52.64 35.55 -20.37
N GLY A 64 51.81 36.29 -19.65
CA GLY A 64 51.35 35.92 -18.30
C GLY A 64 52.46 36.01 -17.25
N GLY A 65 52.18 35.45 -16.06
CA GLY A 65 53.12 35.39 -14.95
C GLY A 65 53.36 36.73 -14.26
N LEU A 66 52.41 37.68 -14.40
CA LEU A 66 52.44 38.93 -13.67
C LEU A 66 52.17 38.65 -12.18
N GLY A 67 52.84 39.39 -11.30
CA GLY A 67 52.44 39.47 -9.88
C GLY A 67 51.27 40.44 -9.68
N PRO A 68 50.80 40.65 -8.45
CA PRO A 68 49.79 41.68 -8.15
C PRO A 68 50.33 43.11 -8.26
N THR A 69 51.66 43.27 -8.30
CA THR A 69 52.39 44.55 -8.42
C THR A 69 53.45 44.47 -9.53
N GLY A 70 54.15 45.58 -9.81
CA GLY A 70 55.23 45.65 -10.81
C GLY A 70 54.77 45.97 -12.22
N LEU A 71 55.72 46.12 -13.15
CA LEU A 71 55.45 46.52 -14.54
C LEU A 71 54.84 45.35 -15.36
N ALA A 72 53.74 45.62 -16.06
CA ALA A 72 53.24 44.74 -17.12
C ALA A 72 53.63 45.32 -18.48
N THR A 73 54.37 44.55 -19.30
CA THR A 73 54.80 45.02 -20.63
C THR A 73 53.70 44.73 -21.64
N GLY A 74 52.86 45.74 -21.90
CA GLY A 74 51.67 45.62 -22.74
C GLY A 74 50.44 45.06 -21.99
N GLY A 75 49.26 45.17 -22.62
CA GLY A 75 47.98 44.77 -22.03
C GLY A 75 47.28 45.87 -21.22
N GLU A 76 46.48 45.46 -20.23
CA GLU A 76 45.59 46.33 -19.41
C GLU A 76 45.56 45.82 -17.96
N VAL A 77 45.33 46.73 -17.01
CA VAL A 77 45.11 46.42 -15.59
C VAL A 77 43.78 47.03 -15.16
N GLU A 78 42.93 46.23 -14.52
CA GLU A 78 41.64 46.66 -13.99
C GLU A 78 41.51 46.23 -12.54
N ASP A 79 40.95 47.12 -11.71
CA ASP A 79 40.68 46.89 -10.30
C ASP A 79 39.16 47.00 -10.06
N TYR A 80 38.61 46.06 -9.30
CA TYR A 80 37.19 46.03 -8.97
C TYR A 80 37.00 45.88 -7.47
N ALA A 81 36.08 46.66 -6.91
CA ALA A 81 35.46 46.31 -5.64
C ALA A 81 34.50 45.14 -5.88
N ILE A 82 34.62 44.09 -5.08
CA ILE A 82 33.74 42.93 -5.10
C ILE A 82 33.13 42.74 -3.72
N THR A 83 31.96 42.12 -3.63
CA THR A 83 31.39 41.68 -2.36
C THR A 83 31.34 40.17 -2.37
N ILE A 84 32.04 39.56 -1.42
CA ILE A 84 31.93 38.13 -1.18
C ILE A 84 30.74 37.95 -0.24
N LEU A 85 29.78 37.14 -0.65
CA LEU A 85 28.62 36.84 0.17
C LEU A 85 28.90 35.56 0.96
N ALA A 86 28.37 35.47 2.17
CA ALA A 86 28.29 34.19 2.85
C ALA A 86 27.57 33.20 1.92
N SER A 87 28.02 31.94 1.90
CA SER A 87 27.24 30.88 1.24
C SER A 87 25.83 30.92 1.82
N ALA A 88 24.82 30.90 0.96
CA ALA A 88 23.45 30.71 1.42
C ALA A 88 23.39 29.42 2.25
N PRO A 89 22.60 29.39 3.34
CA PRO A 89 22.34 28.14 4.03
C PRO A 89 21.78 27.13 3.02
N SER A 90 22.18 25.87 3.15
CA SER A 90 21.47 24.79 2.47
C SER A 90 20.03 24.80 2.97
N LEU A 91 19.10 24.70 2.02
CA LEU A 91 17.68 24.69 2.29
C LEU A 91 17.14 23.35 1.83
N ASP A 92 16.17 22.83 2.54
CA ASP A 92 15.27 21.80 2.04
C ASP A 92 13.98 22.49 1.54
N PHE A 93 13.48 22.05 0.39
CA PHE A 93 12.20 22.46 -0.20
C PHE A 93 11.38 21.23 -0.57
N GLY A 94 10.05 21.29 -0.39
CA GLY A 94 9.17 20.23 -0.92
C GLY A 94 8.98 20.27 -2.44
N ASP A 95 8.05 19.43 -2.90
CA ASP A 95 7.88 19.05 -4.30
C ASP A 95 6.40 18.90 -4.78
N ALA A 96 5.44 19.41 -4.01
CA ALA A 96 4.06 19.43 -4.47
C ALA A 96 3.93 20.23 -5.78
N PRO A 97 2.94 19.94 -6.66
CA PRO A 97 2.81 20.62 -7.94
C PRO A 97 2.79 22.15 -7.87
N ASP A 98 3.64 22.80 -8.67
CA ASP A 98 3.68 24.26 -8.84
C ASP A 98 2.97 24.68 -10.16
N PRO A 99 2.25 25.82 -10.23
CA PRO A 99 2.11 26.88 -9.24
C PRO A 99 1.00 26.71 -8.21
N ALA A 100 0.20 25.63 -8.31
CA ALA A 100 -0.95 25.42 -7.43
C ALA A 100 -0.53 25.46 -5.95
N TYR A 101 0.35 24.56 -5.54
CA TYR A 101 0.76 24.41 -4.15
C TYR A 101 1.92 25.31 -3.72
N ALA A 102 2.28 26.30 -4.56
CA ALA A 102 3.35 27.28 -4.31
C ALA A 102 4.62 26.63 -3.76
N THR A 103 5.33 25.88 -4.61
CA THR A 103 6.47 25.06 -4.20
C THR A 103 7.79 25.70 -4.62
N LEU A 104 7.82 26.37 -5.78
CA LEU A 104 9.01 27.08 -6.23
C LEU A 104 9.28 28.33 -5.38
N LEU A 105 10.55 28.68 -5.21
CA LEU A 105 11.03 29.89 -4.54
C LEU A 105 10.40 31.16 -5.13
N ALA A 106 10.13 31.18 -6.44
CA ALA A 106 9.45 32.28 -7.12
C ALA A 106 8.03 32.54 -6.58
N ASN A 107 7.36 31.50 -6.06
CA ASN A 107 6.05 31.55 -5.42
C ASN A 107 6.16 31.57 -3.88
N ASN A 108 7.35 31.90 -3.35
CA ASN A 108 7.67 31.86 -1.92
C ASN A 108 7.43 30.47 -1.29
N GLY A 109 7.79 29.40 -1.99
CA GLY A 109 7.57 28.04 -1.50
C GLY A 109 8.15 27.74 -0.12
N PRO A 110 7.61 26.70 0.54
CA PRO A 110 8.08 26.28 1.85
C PRO A 110 9.55 25.87 1.72
N ARG A 111 10.35 26.29 2.69
CA ARG A 111 11.74 25.87 2.75
C ARG A 111 12.29 25.98 4.15
N HIS A 112 13.17 25.07 4.52
CA HIS A 112 13.74 25.01 5.85
C HIS A 112 15.24 25.13 5.77
N VAL A 113 15.84 25.91 6.68
CA VAL A 113 17.31 25.86 6.84
C VAL A 113 17.67 24.50 7.42
N LEU A 114 18.54 23.76 6.75
CA LEU A 114 18.92 22.43 7.22
C LEU A 114 19.53 22.45 8.62
N GLY A 115 19.08 21.52 9.45
CA GLY A 115 19.46 21.43 10.85
C GLY A 115 19.36 20.01 11.40
N ALA A 116 19.24 19.90 12.74
CA ALA A 116 19.08 18.59 13.39
C ALA A 116 17.62 18.09 13.38
N SER A 117 16.66 18.99 13.19
CA SER A 117 15.24 18.67 13.10
C SER A 117 14.92 18.09 11.74
N ARG A 118 14.35 16.88 11.70
CA ARG A 118 13.88 16.22 10.49
C ARG A 118 12.72 15.26 10.79
N LEU A 119 11.90 15.06 9.78
CA LEU A 119 11.02 13.93 9.57
C LEU A 119 11.86 12.73 9.07
N GLY A 120 11.37 11.53 9.37
CA GLY A 120 12.01 10.25 9.06
C GLY A 120 13.54 10.17 9.13
N VAL A 121 14.17 9.61 8.08
CA VAL A 121 15.60 9.22 8.06
C VAL A 121 16.41 10.08 7.12
N ALA A 122 15.93 10.26 5.89
CA ALA A 122 16.55 11.10 4.89
C ALA A 122 16.24 12.59 5.15
N ILE A 123 17.02 13.44 4.48
CA ILE A 123 16.82 14.88 4.32
C ILE A 123 17.80 15.28 3.22
N ASP A 124 17.37 16.04 2.23
CA ASP A 124 18.24 16.55 1.18
C ASP A 124 18.27 18.09 1.13
N ALA A 125 18.88 18.63 0.09
CA ALA A 125 19.30 20.03 0.06
C ALA A 125 19.17 20.60 -1.36
N GLU A 126 18.16 21.44 -1.57
CA GLU A 126 17.77 21.93 -2.88
C GLU A 126 18.06 23.43 -2.99
N ALA A 127 18.49 23.84 -4.18
CA ALA A 127 18.55 25.26 -4.51
C ALA A 127 17.15 25.89 -4.67
N ASN A 128 16.13 25.06 -4.92
CA ASN A 128 14.75 25.42 -5.20
C ASN A 128 13.86 24.17 -5.16
N GLY A 129 12.55 24.30 -4.91
CA GLY A 129 11.63 23.15 -4.91
C GLY A 129 11.59 22.39 -6.23
N LEU A 130 11.28 21.09 -6.16
CA LEU A 130 11.34 20.14 -7.27
C LEU A 130 9.97 19.59 -7.65
N PRO A 131 9.00 20.44 -8.03
CA PRO A 131 7.61 20.05 -8.14
C PRO A 131 7.36 18.98 -9.20
N ASN A 132 6.62 17.92 -8.85
CA ASN A 132 6.12 16.97 -9.83
C ASN A 132 4.64 16.62 -9.59
N ALA A 133 4.05 15.85 -10.50
CA ALA A 133 2.63 15.50 -10.40
C ALA A 133 2.30 14.56 -9.24
N THR A 134 3.27 13.86 -8.66
CA THR A 134 3.07 12.84 -7.62
C THR A 134 3.58 13.24 -6.24
N ALA A 135 4.23 14.40 -6.11
CA ALA A 135 5.06 14.74 -4.95
C ALA A 135 6.08 13.60 -4.68
N THR A 136 7.02 13.44 -5.62
CA THR A 136 8.17 12.51 -5.48
C THR A 136 9.44 13.06 -6.19
N GLY A 137 9.58 14.37 -6.32
CA GLY A 137 10.48 15.06 -7.25
C GLY A 137 11.85 15.42 -6.68
N ASP A 138 11.96 15.54 -5.36
CA ASP A 138 13.19 15.75 -4.59
C ASP A 138 13.87 14.44 -4.22
N GLY A 139 13.13 13.41 -3.82
CA GLY A 139 13.69 12.07 -3.78
C GLY A 139 13.04 11.10 -2.82
N VAL A 140 13.80 10.71 -1.80
CA VAL A 140 13.47 9.63 -0.83
C VAL A 140 13.23 10.16 0.57
N ASP A 141 13.31 11.47 0.76
CA ASP A 141 13.15 12.20 2.02
C ASP A 141 11.69 12.43 2.42
N ASP A 142 10.72 12.13 1.56
CA ASP A 142 9.31 11.90 1.95
C ASP A 142 9.13 10.56 2.71
N ASP A 143 9.85 10.40 3.83
CA ASP A 143 9.92 9.15 4.62
C ASP A 143 9.41 9.28 6.06
N GLY A 144 8.93 10.47 6.46
CA GLY A 144 8.48 10.74 7.82
C GLY A 144 6.98 10.56 8.09
N ILE A 145 6.12 10.51 7.07
CA ILE A 145 4.66 10.46 7.24
C ILE A 145 4.08 9.19 6.61
N VAL A 146 3.24 8.50 7.39
CA VAL A 146 2.49 7.32 6.97
C VAL A 146 1.00 7.52 7.26
N PHE A 147 0.13 7.29 6.28
CA PHE A 147 -1.33 7.34 6.48
C PHE A 147 -1.86 5.96 6.91
N LEU A 148 -2.27 5.84 8.17
CA LEU A 148 -2.77 4.57 8.73
C LEU A 148 -4.26 4.33 8.45
N THR A 149 -5.00 5.36 8.06
CA THR A 149 -6.43 5.29 7.73
C THR A 149 -6.71 6.10 6.48
N PRO A 150 -7.72 5.75 5.67
CA PRO A 150 -8.11 6.58 4.53
C PRO A 150 -8.63 7.92 4.99
N LEU A 151 -8.48 8.94 4.13
CA LEU A 151 -9.13 10.23 4.34
C LEU A 151 -10.58 10.11 3.88
N VAL A 152 -11.51 10.02 4.83
CA VAL A 152 -12.94 9.86 4.56
C VAL A 152 -13.69 11.08 5.08
N PRO A 153 -14.52 11.77 4.26
CA PRO A 153 -15.30 12.90 4.73
C PRO A 153 -16.09 12.57 6.00
N ASN A 154 -16.04 13.47 6.98
CA ASN A 154 -16.74 13.34 8.27
C ASN A 154 -16.23 12.18 9.16
N SER A 155 -14.97 11.78 9.01
CA SER A 155 -14.29 10.84 9.92
C SER A 155 -13.02 11.45 10.52
N ASN A 156 -12.44 10.76 11.51
CA ASN A 156 -11.07 11.01 11.90
C ASN A 156 -10.12 10.19 11.03
N ALA A 157 -9.02 10.81 10.58
CA ALA A 157 -7.89 10.13 9.99
C ALA A 157 -6.74 10.05 11.00
N THR A 158 -5.92 9.01 10.88
CA THR A 158 -4.71 8.80 11.68
C THR A 158 -3.52 8.72 10.74
N ILE A 159 -2.51 9.54 11.02
CA ILE A 159 -1.17 9.42 10.43
C ILE A 159 -0.21 8.95 11.50
N GLN A 160 0.80 8.18 11.11
CA GLN A 160 1.98 7.91 11.90
C GLN A 160 3.09 8.84 11.42
N VAL A 161 3.79 9.48 12.37
CA VAL A 161 4.84 10.45 12.11
C VAL A 161 6.12 10.01 12.80
N THR A 162 7.18 9.80 12.03
CA THR A 162 8.53 9.57 12.54
C THR A 162 9.31 10.88 12.46
N SER A 163 9.88 11.33 13.58
CA SER A 163 10.63 12.59 13.60
C SER A 163 11.70 12.62 14.69
N THR A 164 12.59 13.60 14.64
CA THR A 164 13.53 13.93 15.74
C THR A 164 12.87 14.69 16.89
N GLY A 165 11.55 14.87 16.87
CA GLY A 165 10.79 15.72 17.78
C GLY A 165 10.78 17.19 17.35
N GLY A 166 9.78 17.93 17.83
CA GLY A 166 9.53 19.32 17.41
C GLY A 166 8.04 19.63 17.32
N VAL A 167 7.69 20.61 16.49
CA VAL A 167 6.32 20.96 16.17
C VAL A 167 6.11 20.75 14.67
N LEU A 168 5.19 19.84 14.36
CA LEU A 168 4.71 19.60 13.01
C LEU A 168 3.59 20.60 12.71
N ASN A 169 3.70 21.30 11.58
CA ASN A 169 2.62 22.06 10.96
C ASN A 169 2.29 21.40 9.63
N TYR A 170 1.04 20.98 9.45
CA TYR A 170 0.66 20.21 8.27
C TYR A 170 -0.64 20.69 7.67
N PHE A 171 -0.73 20.50 6.36
CA PHE A 171 -1.77 21.05 5.51
C PHE A 171 -2.30 19.97 4.58
N VAL A 172 -3.61 19.85 4.45
CA VAL A 172 -4.23 18.92 3.49
C VAL A 172 -5.26 19.72 2.70
N ASP A 173 -5.12 19.76 1.37
CA ASP A 173 -6.03 20.47 0.46
C ASP A 173 -7.33 19.65 0.31
N PHE A 174 -8.20 19.73 1.31
CA PHE A 174 -9.41 18.90 1.37
C PHE A 174 -10.43 19.30 0.32
N ASP A 175 -10.48 20.54 -0.12
CA ASP A 175 -11.43 20.98 -1.14
C ASP A 175 -10.90 20.78 -2.58
N ALA A 176 -9.66 20.29 -2.72
CA ALA A 176 -8.96 20.00 -3.96
C ALA A 176 -8.89 21.22 -4.91
N ASN A 177 -8.80 22.42 -4.33
CA ASN A 177 -8.73 23.66 -5.11
C ASN A 177 -7.30 24.00 -5.56
N GLY A 178 -6.30 23.24 -5.10
CA GLY A 178 -4.89 23.43 -5.40
C GLY A 178 -4.20 24.44 -4.50
N VAL A 179 -4.77 24.84 -3.36
CA VAL A 179 -4.21 25.81 -2.43
C VAL A 179 -4.21 25.21 -1.03
N PHE A 180 -3.10 25.33 -0.32
CA PHE A 180 -3.03 24.89 1.06
C PHE A 180 -3.49 25.97 2.03
N GLY A 181 -4.31 25.58 3.02
CA GLY A 181 -4.57 26.38 4.21
C GLY A 181 -5.40 27.64 3.92
N ASN A 182 -6.13 27.67 2.80
CA ASN A 182 -7.10 28.73 2.53
C ASN A 182 -8.35 28.58 3.40
N LEU A 183 -8.57 27.39 3.99
CA LEU A 183 -9.59 27.14 4.99
C LEU A 183 -8.98 26.68 6.32
N ALA A 184 -9.63 27.02 7.44
CA ALA A 184 -9.16 26.66 8.77
C ALA A 184 -9.16 25.14 9.04
N ASN A 185 -9.98 24.39 8.31
CA ASN A 185 -10.08 22.93 8.39
C ASN A 185 -8.98 22.20 7.58
N GLU A 186 -8.03 22.93 7.00
CA GLU A 186 -6.87 22.41 6.27
C GLU A 186 -5.56 22.69 7.00
N VAL A 187 -5.59 23.34 8.16
CA VAL A 187 -4.40 23.77 8.90
C VAL A 187 -4.36 23.04 10.24
N PHE A 188 -3.30 22.27 10.45
CA PHE A 188 -3.12 21.47 11.65
C PHE A 188 -1.75 21.67 12.27
N SER A 189 -1.63 21.29 13.54
CA SER A 189 -0.36 21.24 14.23
C SER A 189 -0.33 20.15 15.30
N ALA A 190 0.84 19.55 15.51
CA ALA A 190 1.10 18.58 16.57
C ALA A 190 2.48 18.81 17.17
N THR A 191 2.59 18.73 18.50
CA THR A 191 3.90 18.68 19.18
C THR A 191 4.33 17.23 19.30
N LEU A 192 5.54 16.93 18.84
CA LEU A 192 6.07 15.58 18.72
C LEU A 192 7.28 15.40 19.64
N ALA A 193 7.31 14.30 20.40
CA ALA A 193 8.56 13.77 20.92
C ALA A 193 9.43 13.17 19.79
N ALA A 194 10.71 12.91 20.06
CA ALA A 194 11.54 12.15 19.13
C ALA A 194 11.06 10.68 19.03
N GLY A 195 11.08 10.12 17.82
CA GLY A 195 10.56 8.80 17.50
C GLY A 195 9.23 8.84 16.74
N THR A 196 8.57 7.68 16.67
CA THR A 196 7.34 7.47 15.92
C THR A 196 6.10 7.69 16.79
N GLN A 197 5.16 8.51 16.33
CA GLN A 197 3.92 8.84 17.04
C GLN A 197 2.73 8.91 16.09
N ASN A 198 1.56 8.50 16.58
CA ASN A 198 0.33 8.65 15.82
C ASN A 198 -0.30 10.02 16.09
N VAL A 199 -0.68 10.72 15.03
CA VAL A 199 -1.40 11.99 15.05
C VAL A 199 -2.77 11.77 14.43
N ILE A 200 -3.81 12.24 15.10
CA ILE A 200 -5.21 12.09 14.67
C ILE A 200 -5.76 13.46 14.31
N PHE A 201 -6.41 13.58 13.15
CA PHE A 201 -7.09 14.80 12.72
C PHE A 201 -8.45 14.49 12.08
N ALA A 202 -9.35 15.47 12.09
CA ALA A 202 -10.67 15.33 11.49
C ALA A 202 -10.62 15.66 9.99
N VAL A 203 -11.21 14.79 9.17
CA VAL A 203 -11.43 15.02 7.74
C VAL A 203 -12.79 15.73 7.58
N PRO A 204 -12.83 16.93 6.97
CA PRO A 204 -14.07 17.70 6.84
C PRO A 204 -15.16 16.96 6.07
N ALA A 205 -16.43 17.14 6.44
CA ALA A 205 -17.56 16.62 5.68
C ALA A 205 -17.64 17.19 4.25
N SER A 206 -17.03 18.35 4.02
CA SER A 206 -16.95 19.02 2.72
C SER A 206 -15.77 18.58 1.87
N ALA A 207 -14.95 17.63 2.35
CA ALA A 207 -13.76 17.19 1.62
C ALA A 207 -14.17 16.62 0.24
N ALA A 208 -13.54 17.14 -0.81
CA ALA A 208 -13.73 16.73 -2.18
C ALA A 208 -13.11 15.35 -2.39
N LEU A 209 -13.87 14.45 -3.02
CA LEU A 209 -13.38 13.11 -3.32
C LEU A 209 -12.31 13.16 -4.42
N GLY A 210 -11.35 12.24 -4.34
CA GLY A 210 -10.27 12.11 -5.30
C GLY A 210 -8.91 12.52 -4.73
N THR A 211 -7.92 12.50 -5.63
CA THR A 211 -6.53 12.77 -5.29
C THR A 211 -6.32 14.26 -5.00
N THR A 212 -5.59 14.55 -3.92
CA THR A 212 -5.15 15.91 -3.55
C THR A 212 -3.74 15.85 -2.95
N ARG A 213 -3.24 16.93 -2.34
CA ARG A 213 -1.92 16.99 -1.71
C ARG A 213 -2.01 17.21 -0.20
N GLY A 214 -1.00 16.74 0.50
CA GLY A 214 -0.67 17.11 1.87
C GLY A 214 0.73 17.69 1.94
N ARG A 215 0.97 18.62 2.85
CA ARG A 215 2.30 19.23 3.12
C ARG A 215 2.59 19.17 4.60
N PHE A 216 3.78 18.72 4.97
CA PHE A 216 4.20 18.49 6.34
C PHE A 216 5.49 19.26 6.59
N ARG A 217 5.46 20.14 7.61
CA ARG A 217 6.58 21.01 7.93
C ARG A 217 6.95 20.84 9.38
N LEU A 218 8.12 20.26 9.64
CA LEU A 218 8.64 20.10 11.00
C LEU A 218 9.58 21.26 11.33
N SER A 219 9.49 21.81 12.53
CA SER A 219 10.49 22.76 13.05
C SER A 219 10.57 22.67 14.57
N THR A 220 11.56 23.31 15.20
CA THR A 220 11.62 23.35 16.67
C THR A 220 10.55 24.25 17.29
N THR A 221 10.11 25.28 16.56
CA THR A 221 9.25 26.35 17.10
C THR A 221 7.78 26.19 16.69
N GLY A 222 7.52 25.69 15.49
CA GLY A 222 6.17 25.64 14.91
C GLY A 222 5.63 27.00 14.50
N GLY A 223 4.32 27.04 14.23
CA GLY A 223 3.62 28.25 13.76
C GLY A 223 3.89 28.56 12.28
N LEU A 224 4.34 27.57 11.52
CA LEU A 224 4.62 27.70 10.10
C LEU A 224 3.31 27.72 9.29
N GLY A 225 3.28 28.52 8.23
CA GLY A 225 2.24 28.43 7.19
C GLY A 225 2.60 27.39 6.11
N PRO A 226 1.82 27.26 5.03
CA PRO A 226 2.11 26.31 3.95
C PRO A 226 3.26 26.75 3.02
N THR A 227 3.72 27.99 3.16
CA THR A 227 4.76 28.62 2.33
C THR A 227 5.81 29.32 3.20
N GLY A 228 6.92 29.77 2.61
CA GLY A 228 7.92 30.63 3.26
C GLY A 228 9.02 29.91 4.02
N LEU A 229 10.03 30.68 4.45
CA LEU A 229 11.22 30.20 5.15
C LEU A 229 10.93 29.82 6.61
N ALA A 230 11.42 28.66 7.02
CA ALA A 230 11.62 28.28 8.41
C ALA A 230 13.12 28.31 8.78
N ASN A 231 13.41 28.60 10.05
CA ASN A 231 14.80 28.73 10.54
C ASN A 231 15.49 27.39 10.79
N ASP A 232 14.73 26.31 10.84
CA ASP A 232 15.20 24.94 10.98
C ASP A 232 14.13 23.94 10.51
N GLY A 233 14.53 22.69 10.32
CA GLY A 233 13.61 21.58 10.13
C GLY A 233 13.57 21.06 8.70
N GLU A 234 12.41 20.55 8.31
CA GLU A 234 12.20 19.88 7.03
C GLU A 234 10.77 20.09 6.48
N VAL A 235 10.62 19.99 5.15
CA VAL A 235 9.39 19.96 4.38
C VAL A 235 9.27 18.61 3.68
N GLU A 236 8.15 17.91 3.89
CA GLU A 236 7.77 16.75 3.06
C GLU A 236 6.39 17.01 2.45
N ASP A 237 6.19 16.58 1.21
CA ASP A 237 4.96 16.76 0.46
C ASP A 237 4.43 15.39 0.02
N TYR A 238 3.11 15.18 0.08
CA TYR A 238 2.52 13.87 -0.22
C TYR A 238 1.32 13.98 -1.15
N GLN A 239 1.24 13.09 -2.14
CA GLN A 239 -0.02 12.79 -2.80
C GLN A 239 -0.91 11.98 -1.85
N VAL A 240 -2.09 12.53 -1.54
CA VAL A 240 -3.08 11.89 -0.67
C VAL A 240 -4.40 11.70 -1.40
N LEU A 241 -5.27 10.87 -0.83
CA LEU A 241 -6.50 10.50 -1.47
C LEU A 241 -7.68 10.52 -0.52
N ILE A 242 -8.71 11.25 -0.93
CA ILE A 242 -9.97 11.35 -0.21
C ILE A 242 -10.97 10.42 -0.88
N VAL A 243 -11.49 9.46 -0.13
CA VAL A 243 -12.42 8.44 -0.64
C VAL A 243 -13.82 8.66 -0.10
N GLU A 244 -14.83 8.17 -0.84
CA GLU A 244 -16.21 8.30 -0.40
C GLU A 244 -16.43 7.59 0.94
N PRO A 245 -17.26 8.15 1.84
CA PRO A 245 -17.68 7.40 3.00
C PRO A 245 -18.44 6.15 2.55
N PRO A 246 -18.20 4.98 3.18
CA PRO A 246 -18.95 3.79 2.85
C PRO A 246 -20.45 4.09 2.97
N THR A 247 -21.18 3.96 1.87
CA THR A 247 -22.64 4.14 1.88
C THR A 247 -23.25 2.94 2.60
N VAL A 248 -23.49 3.07 3.90
CA VAL A 248 -24.09 1.99 4.69
C VAL A 248 -25.57 2.29 4.90
N THR A 249 -26.45 1.66 4.10
CA THR A 249 -27.79 1.32 4.61
C THR A 249 -27.60 0.22 5.65
N THR A 250 -27.39 0.62 6.90
CA THR A 250 -27.17 -0.29 8.02
C THR A 250 -28.47 -1.03 8.31
N LEU A 251 -28.40 -2.36 8.32
CA LEU A 251 -29.35 -3.14 9.12
C LEU A 251 -28.94 -2.86 10.58
N PHE A 252 -29.73 -2.06 11.28
CA PHE A 252 -29.61 -1.80 12.72
C PHE A 252 -30.97 -2.04 13.37
N GLU A 253 -31.00 -2.87 14.40
CA GLU A 253 -32.19 -3.12 15.19
C GLU A 253 -31.82 -3.51 16.63
N ASN A 254 -32.39 -2.78 17.59
CA ASN A 254 -32.26 -3.05 19.02
C ASN A 254 -33.60 -3.36 19.70
N PHE A 255 -34.68 -3.47 18.92
CA PHE A 255 -36.05 -3.81 19.35
C PHE A 255 -36.68 -2.85 20.38
N ASP A 256 -36.00 -1.75 20.71
CA ASP A 256 -36.38 -0.79 21.75
C ASP A 256 -37.49 0.17 21.30
N GLY A 257 -37.66 0.35 19.99
CA GLY A 257 -38.61 1.31 19.41
C GLY A 257 -40.08 0.86 19.40
N VAL A 258 -40.39 -0.35 19.86
CA VAL A 258 -41.73 -0.95 19.81
C VAL A 258 -42.23 -1.40 21.18
N ASN A 259 -43.55 -1.53 21.33
CA ASN A 259 -44.16 -2.07 22.55
C ASN A 259 -44.26 -3.60 22.47
N PRO A 260 -43.72 -4.34 23.47
CA PRO A 260 -43.95 -5.77 23.60
C PRO A 260 -45.43 -6.16 23.54
N PRO A 261 -45.81 -7.23 22.82
CA PRO A 261 -44.95 -8.21 22.13
C PRO A 261 -44.62 -7.89 20.65
N SER A 262 -44.92 -6.69 20.16
CA SER A 262 -44.84 -6.36 18.73
C SER A 262 -43.40 -6.36 18.21
N LEU A 263 -43.17 -6.87 17.00
CA LEU A 263 -41.90 -6.70 16.29
C LEU A 263 -41.90 -5.35 15.52
N PRO A 264 -40.72 -4.75 15.27
CA PRO A 264 -40.59 -3.57 14.41
C PRO A 264 -41.11 -3.79 12.99
N ASP A 265 -41.56 -2.71 12.36
CA ASP A 265 -42.06 -2.76 10.98
C ASP A 265 -40.96 -3.32 10.05
N ASN A 266 -41.30 -4.36 9.26
CA ASN A 266 -40.44 -5.13 8.35
C ASN A 266 -39.60 -6.27 8.96
N TRP A 267 -39.66 -6.45 10.28
CA TRP A 267 -39.29 -7.73 10.90
C TRP A 267 -40.50 -8.67 10.90
N SER A 268 -40.25 -9.97 10.73
CA SER A 268 -41.34 -10.96 10.73
C SER A 268 -40.95 -12.22 11.49
N ALA A 269 -41.96 -12.93 11.99
CA ALA A 269 -41.79 -14.20 12.66
C ALA A 269 -42.67 -15.27 12.02
N THR A 270 -42.17 -16.51 11.98
CA THR A 270 -42.93 -17.70 11.58
C THR A 270 -42.73 -18.79 12.62
N THR A 271 -43.73 -19.64 12.85
CA THR A 271 -43.60 -20.80 13.73
C THR A 271 -44.47 -21.96 13.26
N THR A 272 -44.06 -23.18 13.56
CA THR A 272 -44.85 -24.42 13.36
C THR A 272 -45.66 -24.81 14.60
N ALA A 273 -45.44 -24.15 15.74
CA ALA A 273 -46.05 -24.48 17.03
C ALA A 273 -46.57 -23.23 17.76
N SER A 274 -46.84 -23.32 19.06
CA SER A 274 -47.43 -22.24 19.85
C SER A 274 -46.45 -21.15 20.29
N ASN A 275 -45.14 -21.38 20.21
CA ASN A 275 -44.11 -20.37 20.49
C ASN A 275 -43.81 -19.54 19.25
N SER A 276 -43.60 -18.23 19.40
CA SER A 276 -43.18 -17.34 18.30
C SER A 276 -42.20 -16.31 18.83
N TRP A 277 -41.34 -15.80 17.95
CA TRP A 277 -40.55 -14.62 18.22
C TRP A 277 -41.45 -13.40 18.42
N GLN A 278 -41.17 -12.65 19.47
CA GLN A 278 -41.88 -11.43 19.89
C GLN A 278 -40.93 -10.55 20.70
N THR A 279 -41.18 -9.25 20.82
CA THR A 279 -40.37 -8.42 21.73
C THR A 279 -40.73 -8.67 23.19
N SER A 280 -39.76 -8.46 24.09
CA SER A 280 -39.89 -8.72 25.52
C SER A 280 -39.02 -7.74 26.33
N ALA A 281 -39.63 -7.12 27.35
CA ALA A 281 -38.95 -6.21 28.27
C ALA A 281 -38.36 -6.91 29.52
N THR A 282 -38.42 -8.24 29.60
CA THR A 282 -38.00 -8.97 30.82
C THR A 282 -36.47 -9.09 30.94
N SER A 283 -35.75 -8.99 29.83
CA SER A 283 -34.28 -9.00 29.77
C SER A 283 -33.85 -8.56 28.37
N SER A 284 -32.88 -7.64 28.30
CA SER A 284 -32.35 -7.11 27.05
C SER A 284 -30.87 -6.76 27.17
N ASN A 285 -30.18 -6.64 26.04
CA ASN A 285 -28.82 -6.13 25.96
C ASN A 285 -28.85 -4.61 25.92
N SER A 286 -29.71 -4.05 25.08
CA SER A 286 -30.08 -2.64 25.02
C SER A 286 -31.47 -2.47 25.63
N THR A 287 -31.67 -1.45 26.47
CA THR A 287 -32.95 -1.25 27.16
C THR A 287 -33.93 -0.43 26.32
N PRO A 288 -35.23 -0.74 26.32
CA PRO A 288 -35.90 -1.68 27.23
C PRO A 288 -36.15 -3.12 26.73
N ASN A 289 -35.96 -3.45 25.45
CA ASN A 289 -36.52 -4.67 24.86
C ASN A 289 -35.47 -5.56 24.17
N SER A 290 -35.77 -6.84 24.02
CA SER A 290 -35.12 -7.75 23.07
C SER A 290 -36.16 -8.52 22.26
N ALA A 291 -35.79 -9.07 21.10
CA ALA A 291 -36.57 -10.13 20.48
C ALA A 291 -36.39 -11.43 21.26
N PHE A 292 -37.46 -12.14 21.54
CA PHE A 292 -37.48 -13.33 22.39
C PHE A 292 -38.42 -14.40 21.83
N VAL A 293 -37.98 -15.65 21.85
CA VAL A 293 -38.82 -16.83 21.64
C VAL A 293 -38.69 -17.77 22.84
N PRO A 294 -39.81 -18.21 23.45
CA PRO A 294 -39.76 -19.20 24.51
C PRO A 294 -39.50 -20.61 23.95
N SER A 295 -38.72 -21.41 24.68
CA SER A 295 -38.72 -22.86 24.50
C SER A 295 -40.06 -23.45 24.94
N ILE A 296 -40.40 -24.62 24.39
CA ILE A 296 -41.61 -25.38 24.73
C ILE A 296 -41.29 -26.88 24.74
N THR A 297 -42.12 -27.67 25.40
CA THR A 297 -41.95 -29.12 25.60
C THR A 297 -42.41 -29.98 24.41
N SER A 298 -42.45 -29.40 23.21
CA SER A 298 -42.96 -30.06 22.01
C SER A 298 -42.19 -29.57 20.81
N VAL A 299 -42.11 -30.39 19.77
CA VAL A 299 -41.34 -30.04 18.57
C VAL A 299 -41.81 -28.71 18.00
N SER A 300 -40.90 -27.75 17.89
CA SER A 300 -41.18 -26.43 17.31
C SER A 300 -40.07 -25.97 16.37
N ASP A 301 -40.44 -25.10 15.44
CA ASP A 301 -39.52 -24.45 14.51
C ASP A 301 -39.95 -22.99 14.32
N ALA A 302 -39.29 -22.08 15.02
CA ALA A 302 -39.63 -20.68 15.10
C ALA A 302 -38.51 -19.80 14.54
N SER A 303 -38.84 -18.96 13.56
CA SER A 303 -37.88 -18.10 12.86
C SER A 303 -38.19 -16.62 13.09
N LEU A 304 -37.15 -15.82 13.34
CA LEU A 304 -37.16 -14.36 13.25
C LEU A 304 -36.43 -13.97 11.97
N ILE A 305 -37.04 -13.12 11.15
CA ILE A 305 -36.53 -12.76 9.83
C ILE A 305 -36.33 -11.25 9.76
N SER A 306 -35.13 -10.84 9.33
CA SER A 306 -34.77 -9.44 9.13
C SER A 306 -35.47 -8.81 7.91
N PRO A 307 -35.54 -7.47 7.85
CA PRO A 307 -35.69 -6.75 6.60
C PRO A 307 -34.64 -7.17 5.56
N ALA A 308 -34.91 -6.88 4.28
CA ALA A 308 -33.91 -7.07 3.25
C ALA A 308 -32.81 -6.01 3.37
N PHE A 309 -31.57 -6.40 3.15
CA PHE A 309 -30.40 -5.52 3.13
C PHE A 309 -29.44 -5.93 2.02
N THR A 310 -28.49 -5.06 1.67
CA THR A 310 -27.46 -5.38 0.66
C THR A 310 -26.08 -5.32 1.29
N ALA A 311 -25.35 -6.43 1.30
CA ALA A 311 -23.96 -6.47 1.74
C ALA A 311 -23.03 -5.79 0.72
N THR A 312 -21.99 -5.08 1.15
CA THR A 312 -20.87 -4.70 0.28
C THR A 312 -19.60 -5.38 0.80
N SER A 313 -18.51 -5.35 0.04
CA SER A 313 -17.22 -5.90 0.48
C SER A 313 -16.73 -5.21 1.75
N LEU A 314 -16.99 -3.92 1.91
CA LEU A 314 -16.61 -3.07 3.05
C LEU A 314 -17.35 -3.35 4.37
N ASN A 315 -18.53 -4.00 4.33
CA ASN A 315 -19.42 -4.14 5.49
C ASN A 315 -20.15 -5.49 5.46
N LYS A 316 -19.42 -6.53 5.04
CA LYS A 316 -19.85 -7.93 5.08
C LYS A 316 -19.84 -8.53 6.49
N GLN A 317 -19.31 -7.82 7.48
CA GLN A 317 -19.39 -8.24 8.88
C GLN A 317 -20.70 -7.80 9.51
N PHE A 318 -21.24 -8.68 10.34
CA PHE A 318 -22.48 -8.49 11.06
C PHE A 318 -22.29 -8.94 12.50
N GLN A 319 -22.89 -8.21 13.44
CA GLN A 319 -22.94 -8.62 14.83
C GLN A 319 -24.36 -8.59 15.38
N PHE A 320 -24.56 -9.36 16.43
CA PHE A 320 -25.76 -9.30 17.26
C PHE A 320 -25.44 -9.81 18.65
N SER A 321 -26.14 -9.25 19.64
CA SER A 321 -26.11 -9.73 21.01
C SER A 321 -27.24 -10.75 21.22
N HIS A 322 -26.97 -11.87 21.86
CA HIS A 322 -27.98 -12.87 22.11
C HIS A 322 -27.74 -13.64 23.42
N SER A 323 -28.83 -14.10 24.04
CA SER A 323 -28.80 -14.88 25.28
C SER A 323 -29.72 -16.09 25.11
N PHE A 324 -29.25 -17.29 25.39
CA PHE A 324 -29.99 -18.53 25.18
C PHE A 324 -29.87 -19.45 26.39
N ASP A 325 -30.98 -20.10 26.71
CA ASP A 325 -31.09 -21.18 27.69
C ASP A 325 -31.99 -22.27 27.09
N LEU A 326 -31.33 -23.25 26.47
CA LEU A 326 -31.89 -24.28 25.59
C LEU A 326 -31.54 -25.67 26.14
N GLU A 327 -32.39 -26.68 25.89
CA GLU A 327 -32.16 -28.04 26.39
C GLU A 327 -30.88 -28.67 25.82
N PHE A 328 -30.03 -29.20 26.71
CA PHE A 328 -28.73 -29.75 26.35
C PHE A 328 -28.19 -30.74 27.39
N GLN A 329 -27.14 -31.45 27.02
CA GLN A 329 -26.34 -32.32 27.89
C GLN A 329 -24.87 -31.87 27.90
N THR A 330 -24.42 -31.38 29.06
CA THR A 330 -23.05 -30.87 29.29
C THR A 330 -21.95 -31.89 29.02
N ALA A 331 -22.14 -33.15 29.42
CA ALA A 331 -21.09 -34.16 29.36
C ALA A 331 -20.65 -34.54 27.93
N THR A 332 -21.50 -34.34 26.93
CA THR A 332 -21.28 -34.80 25.55
C THR A 332 -21.37 -33.68 24.52
N THR A 333 -21.45 -32.41 24.96
CA THR A 333 -21.68 -31.25 24.08
C THR A 333 -22.83 -31.50 23.08
N THR A 334 -23.88 -32.18 23.53
CA THR A 334 -25.05 -32.55 22.73
C THR A 334 -26.23 -31.65 23.09
N GLY A 335 -26.79 -30.96 22.09
CA GLY A 335 -27.97 -30.13 22.25
C GLY A 335 -29.22 -30.91 21.85
N TYR A 336 -30.35 -30.57 22.44
CA TYR A 336 -31.66 -31.13 22.06
C TYR A 336 -32.52 -30.04 21.42
N ASP A 337 -32.54 -28.87 22.07
CA ASP A 337 -33.00 -27.61 21.50
C ASP A 337 -31.81 -26.84 20.91
N GLY A 338 -32.05 -26.03 19.88
CA GLY A 338 -30.97 -25.31 19.22
C GLY A 338 -31.38 -24.06 18.45
N GLY A 339 -30.44 -23.13 18.36
CA GLY A 339 -30.53 -21.91 17.56
C GLY A 339 -29.49 -21.88 16.44
N VAL A 340 -29.89 -21.52 15.22
CA VAL A 340 -28.98 -21.31 14.08
C VAL A 340 -29.20 -19.96 13.41
N LEU A 341 -28.15 -19.45 12.76
CA LEU A 341 -28.22 -18.29 11.88
C LEU A 341 -28.20 -18.76 10.42
N GLU A 342 -29.16 -18.29 9.65
CA GLU A 342 -29.33 -18.64 8.25
C GLU A 342 -29.44 -17.38 7.38
N ILE A 343 -29.08 -17.48 6.10
CA ILE A 343 -29.13 -16.38 5.13
C ILE A 343 -29.90 -16.80 3.87
N SER A 344 -30.73 -15.90 3.35
CA SER A 344 -31.30 -15.96 2.00
C SER A 344 -30.62 -14.89 1.15
N ILE A 345 -30.15 -15.27 -0.04
CA ILE A 345 -29.46 -14.39 -0.99
C ILE A 345 -30.29 -14.31 -2.27
N ASN A 346 -30.58 -13.08 -2.71
CA ASN A 346 -31.38 -12.76 -3.90
C ASN A 346 -32.73 -13.48 -3.95
N GLY A 347 -33.40 -13.61 -2.81
CA GLY A 347 -34.69 -14.31 -2.69
C GLY A 347 -34.61 -15.84 -2.79
N GLY A 348 -33.41 -16.43 -2.76
CA GLY A 348 -33.21 -17.87 -2.70
C GLY A 348 -33.64 -18.51 -1.37
N ALA A 349 -33.57 -19.84 -1.29
CA ALA A 349 -33.87 -20.57 -0.05
C ALA A 349 -32.87 -20.19 1.05
N TYR A 350 -33.36 -20.16 2.30
CA TYR A 350 -32.49 -19.97 3.47
C TYR A 350 -31.52 -21.15 3.63
N GLN A 351 -30.24 -20.83 3.80
CA GLN A 351 -29.17 -21.79 4.07
C GLN A 351 -28.48 -21.44 5.38
N ASP A 352 -27.91 -22.44 6.05
CA ASP A 352 -27.01 -22.20 7.19
C ASP A 352 -25.91 -21.23 6.81
N ILE A 353 -25.57 -20.29 7.68
CA ILE A 353 -24.59 -19.26 7.37
C ILE A 353 -23.22 -19.85 6.99
N LEU A 354 -22.82 -20.98 7.59
CA LEU A 354 -21.57 -21.66 7.29
C LEU A 354 -21.64 -22.37 5.93
N LEU A 355 -22.76 -23.02 5.62
CA LEU A 355 -22.97 -23.67 4.32
C LEU A 355 -23.10 -22.67 3.17
N ALA A 356 -23.61 -21.48 3.45
CA ALA A 356 -23.71 -20.40 2.48
C ALA A 356 -22.34 -19.79 2.14
N GLY A 357 -21.27 -20.12 2.88
CA GLY A 357 -19.92 -19.58 2.71
C GLY A 357 -19.55 -18.45 3.66
N GLY A 358 -20.33 -18.23 4.73
CA GLY A 358 -20.02 -17.29 5.81
C GLY A 358 -19.18 -17.94 6.90
N ALA A 359 -18.64 -17.13 7.81
CA ALA A 359 -17.77 -17.59 8.90
C ALA A 359 -18.03 -16.85 10.20
N PHE A 360 -18.09 -17.54 11.32
CA PHE A 360 -18.13 -16.88 12.63
C PHE A 360 -16.74 -16.40 13.02
N ILE A 361 -16.64 -15.12 13.34
CA ILE A 361 -15.42 -14.49 13.86
C ILE A 361 -15.40 -14.57 15.39
N GLN A 362 -16.57 -14.48 16.02
CA GLN A 362 -16.70 -14.53 17.47
C GLN A 362 -17.99 -15.26 17.87
N ASN A 363 -17.88 -16.11 18.91
CA ASN A 363 -19.02 -16.77 19.58
C ASN A 363 -19.97 -17.57 18.67
N GLY A 364 -19.41 -18.30 17.70
CA GLY A 364 -20.15 -19.20 16.82
C GLY A 364 -20.79 -20.40 17.54
N TYR A 365 -21.31 -21.35 16.75
CA TYR A 365 -21.99 -22.55 17.27
C TYR A 365 -21.13 -23.35 18.26
N ASN A 366 -21.76 -23.83 19.34
CA ASN A 366 -21.07 -24.47 20.46
C ASN A 366 -21.48 -25.95 20.67
N PHE A 367 -22.55 -26.41 20.03
CA PHE A 367 -23.11 -27.75 20.22
C PHE A 367 -23.50 -28.39 18.88
N THR A 368 -23.63 -29.72 18.87
CA THR A 368 -24.33 -30.45 17.80
C THR A 368 -25.69 -30.93 18.30
N ILE A 369 -26.74 -30.71 17.53
CA ILE A 369 -28.10 -31.10 17.91
C ILE A 369 -28.32 -32.59 17.69
N SER A 370 -28.93 -33.27 18.64
CA SER A 370 -29.23 -34.70 18.58
C SER A 370 -30.28 -35.00 17.51
N SER A 371 -30.06 -36.06 16.73
CA SER A 371 -31.04 -36.57 15.75
C SER A 371 -32.10 -37.48 16.36
N ASN A 372 -32.00 -37.83 17.65
CA ASN A 372 -32.83 -38.88 18.26
C ASN A 372 -34.15 -38.38 18.88
N TYR A 373 -34.34 -37.06 18.99
CA TYR A 373 -35.45 -36.46 19.75
C TYR A 373 -36.35 -35.55 18.92
N ALA A 374 -36.37 -35.79 17.60
CA ALA A 374 -37.21 -35.09 16.63
C ALA A 374 -36.97 -33.57 16.51
N SER A 375 -35.86 -33.06 17.04
CA SER A 375 -35.43 -31.67 16.83
C SER A 375 -35.26 -31.39 15.33
N PRO A 376 -35.92 -30.36 14.76
CA PRO A 376 -35.93 -30.06 13.32
C PRO A 376 -34.56 -29.78 12.69
N ILE A 377 -33.51 -29.55 13.48
CA ILE A 377 -32.13 -29.37 13.02
C ILE A 377 -31.19 -30.48 13.51
N GLY A 378 -31.73 -31.65 13.87
CA GLY A 378 -30.93 -32.80 14.32
C GLY A 378 -29.76 -33.12 13.39
N GLY A 379 -28.56 -33.21 13.97
CA GLY A 379 -27.29 -33.41 13.28
C GLY A 379 -26.55 -32.12 12.89
N ARG A 380 -27.16 -30.94 13.03
CA ARG A 380 -26.50 -29.66 12.72
C ARG A 380 -25.74 -29.10 13.93
N SER A 381 -24.66 -28.37 13.65
CA SER A 381 -24.05 -27.46 14.61
C SER A 381 -24.98 -26.28 14.88
N ALA A 382 -25.12 -25.89 16.15
CA ALA A 382 -26.02 -24.84 16.58
C ALA A 382 -25.56 -24.21 17.91
N TRP A 383 -26.17 -23.09 18.28
CA TRP A 383 -26.16 -22.63 19.67
C TRP A 383 -27.11 -23.48 20.52
N SER A 384 -26.62 -24.04 21.62
CA SER A 384 -27.43 -24.76 22.61
C SER A 384 -26.84 -24.59 24.02
N GLY A 385 -27.60 -24.98 25.03
CA GLY A 385 -27.26 -24.83 26.44
C GLY A 385 -27.57 -23.44 27.01
N ASN A 386 -26.80 -23.01 28.02
CA ASN A 386 -27.04 -21.77 28.73
C ASN A 386 -25.88 -20.78 28.57
N SER A 387 -26.08 -19.68 27.84
CA SER A 387 -25.05 -18.70 27.53
C SER A 387 -24.56 -17.91 28.75
N ALA A 388 -25.31 -17.85 29.85
CA ALA A 388 -24.83 -17.23 31.09
C ALA A 388 -23.67 -18.00 31.73
N THR A 389 -23.62 -19.32 31.50
CA THR A 389 -22.49 -20.14 31.97
C THR A 389 -21.21 -19.90 31.16
N LEU A 390 -21.31 -19.30 29.97
CA LEU A 390 -20.17 -18.96 29.11
C LEU A 390 -19.56 -17.59 29.44
N THR A 391 -20.34 -16.65 30.00
CA THR A 391 -19.91 -15.25 30.20
C THR A 391 -19.63 -14.86 31.64
N GLY A 392 -20.12 -15.64 32.61
CA GLY A 392 -20.03 -15.29 34.03
C GLY A 392 -20.75 -13.98 34.40
N ASN A 393 -21.57 -13.42 33.51
CA ASN A 393 -22.20 -12.11 33.66
C ASN A 393 -23.73 -12.23 33.87
N GLN A 394 -24.33 -11.28 34.60
CA GLN A 394 -25.78 -11.24 34.81
C GLN A 394 -26.51 -10.85 33.50
N GLY A 395 -27.44 -11.69 33.05
CA GLY A 395 -28.23 -11.52 31.82
C GLY A 395 -27.86 -12.48 30.68
N GLY A 396 -26.66 -13.08 30.72
CA GLY A 396 -26.25 -14.15 29.81
C GLY A 396 -26.06 -13.77 28.35
N TYR A 397 -26.05 -12.48 27.99
CA TYR A 397 -25.82 -12.05 26.61
C TYR A 397 -24.35 -12.25 26.19
N ILE A 398 -24.17 -12.88 25.03
CA ILE A 398 -22.93 -12.91 24.26
C ILE A 398 -23.10 -12.11 22.98
N THR A 399 -22.02 -11.52 22.48
CA THR A 399 -21.99 -10.89 21.15
C THR A 399 -21.38 -11.86 20.16
N THR A 400 -22.13 -12.17 19.11
CA THR A 400 -21.64 -12.97 17.98
C THR A 400 -21.28 -12.04 16.84
N ILE A 401 -20.10 -12.26 16.25
CA ILE A 401 -19.64 -11.56 15.02
C ILE A 401 -19.51 -12.61 13.93
N VAL A 402 -20.06 -12.31 12.76
CA VAL A 402 -20.09 -13.18 11.60
C VAL A 402 -19.72 -12.41 10.34
N ASP A 403 -18.84 -13.00 9.54
CA ASP A 403 -18.59 -12.62 8.16
C ASP A 403 -19.64 -13.26 7.25
N LEU A 404 -20.38 -12.42 6.50
CA LEU A 404 -21.37 -12.88 5.54
C LEU A 404 -20.68 -13.51 4.32
N PRO A 405 -21.34 -14.46 3.63
CA PRO A 405 -20.79 -15.07 2.43
C PRO A 405 -20.49 -14.05 1.33
N THR A 406 -19.39 -14.26 0.59
CA THR A 406 -19.04 -13.43 -0.58
C THR A 406 -20.17 -13.35 -1.61
N ALA A 407 -20.94 -14.44 -1.77
CA ALA A 407 -22.11 -14.48 -2.65
C ALA A 407 -23.23 -13.50 -2.27
N ALA A 408 -23.26 -13.00 -1.02
CA ALA A 408 -24.24 -12.01 -0.58
C ALA A 408 -23.83 -10.57 -0.95
N VAL A 409 -22.57 -10.33 -1.33
CA VAL A 409 -22.07 -8.99 -1.69
C VAL A 409 -22.76 -8.49 -2.97
N GLY A 410 -23.31 -7.28 -2.90
CA GLY A 410 -24.08 -6.64 -3.97
C GLY A 410 -25.47 -7.25 -4.19
N GLN A 411 -25.86 -8.28 -3.43
CA GLN A 411 -27.16 -8.95 -3.55
C GLN A 411 -28.12 -8.51 -2.45
N SER A 412 -29.43 -8.56 -2.72
CA SER A 412 -30.44 -8.41 -1.68
C SER A 412 -30.43 -9.67 -0.79
N ALA A 413 -30.20 -9.52 0.50
CA ALA A 413 -30.10 -10.60 1.47
C ALA A 413 -31.05 -10.40 2.66
N ARG A 414 -31.41 -11.51 3.32
CA ARG A 414 -32.14 -11.53 4.60
C ARG A 414 -31.49 -12.52 5.54
N LEU A 415 -31.38 -12.14 6.82
CA LEU A 415 -30.96 -13.03 7.89
C LEU A 415 -32.17 -13.66 8.57
N ARG A 416 -31.98 -14.89 9.06
CA ARG A 416 -32.96 -15.64 9.83
C ARG A 416 -32.32 -16.25 11.07
N TRP A 417 -32.84 -15.90 12.24
CA TRP A 417 -32.55 -16.59 13.49
C TRP A 417 -33.60 -17.66 13.69
N ARG A 418 -33.19 -18.93 13.60
CA ARG A 418 -34.10 -20.07 13.67
C ARG A 418 -33.87 -20.83 14.97
N SER A 419 -34.87 -20.80 15.84
CA SER A 419 -34.92 -21.52 17.11
C SER A 419 -35.78 -22.76 16.95
N VAL A 420 -35.30 -23.90 17.41
CA VAL A 420 -36.06 -25.15 17.38
C VAL A 420 -36.03 -25.85 18.73
N THR A 421 -37.13 -26.54 19.03
CA THR A 421 -37.24 -27.37 20.24
C THR A 421 -37.52 -28.82 19.88
N ASP A 422 -37.08 -29.72 20.75
CA ASP A 422 -37.31 -31.15 20.66
C ASP A 422 -38.72 -31.54 21.19
N SER A 423 -38.98 -32.84 21.37
CA SER A 423 -40.27 -33.34 21.84
C SER A 423 -40.45 -33.41 23.37
N SER A 424 -39.55 -32.82 24.16
CA SER A 424 -39.46 -33.12 25.59
C SER A 424 -39.25 -31.91 26.52
N ILE A 425 -38.05 -31.61 27.01
CA ILE A 425 -37.81 -30.67 28.10
C ILE A 425 -37.78 -29.23 27.56
N SER A 426 -38.33 -28.29 28.32
CA SER A 426 -38.24 -26.86 28.00
C SER A 426 -37.40 -26.12 29.02
N ASN A 427 -36.50 -25.27 28.53
CA ASN A 427 -35.83 -24.22 29.31
C ASN A 427 -36.48 -22.85 29.02
N VAL A 428 -35.74 -21.74 29.22
CA VAL A 428 -36.30 -20.38 29.06
C VAL A 428 -36.50 -20.00 27.59
N GLY A 429 -35.57 -20.34 26.70
CA GLY A 429 -35.61 -19.97 25.27
C GLY A 429 -34.46 -19.06 24.84
N TRP A 430 -34.68 -18.30 23.76
CA TRP A 430 -33.62 -17.53 23.09
C TRP A 430 -34.02 -16.07 22.86
N ARG A 431 -33.09 -15.16 23.17
CA ARG A 431 -33.17 -13.72 22.96
C ARG A 431 -32.15 -13.22 21.95
N VAL A 432 -32.52 -12.27 21.10
CA VAL A 432 -31.66 -11.56 20.14
C VAL A 432 -31.88 -10.06 20.28
N ASP A 433 -30.80 -9.30 20.24
CA ASP A 433 -30.78 -7.86 20.47
C ASP A 433 -29.55 -7.21 19.81
N SER A 434 -29.51 -5.88 19.73
CA SER A 434 -28.37 -5.09 19.21
C SER A 434 -27.80 -5.66 17.90
N VAL A 435 -28.71 -5.97 16.98
CA VAL A 435 -28.43 -6.43 15.62
C VAL A 435 -27.86 -5.26 14.84
N GLN A 436 -26.62 -5.38 14.37
CA GLN A 436 -26.02 -4.34 13.54
C GLN A 436 -25.05 -4.91 12.52
N ARG A 437 -25.05 -4.33 11.32
CA ARG A 437 -23.92 -4.46 10.39
C ARG A 437 -22.78 -3.60 10.86
N ILE A 438 -21.57 -4.16 10.80
CA ILE A 438 -20.34 -3.44 11.14
C ILE A 438 -19.46 -3.34 9.91
N SER A 439 -18.74 -2.24 9.80
CA SER A 439 -17.67 -2.13 8.82
C SER A 439 -16.60 -3.17 9.14
N ARG A 440 -16.04 -3.78 8.10
CA ARG A 440 -14.86 -4.63 8.24
C ARG A 440 -13.74 -3.76 8.85
N GLN A 441 -12.99 -4.32 9.80
CA GLN A 441 -11.95 -3.59 10.55
C GLN A 441 -10.73 -3.20 9.69
N PHE A 442 -10.70 -3.64 8.42
CA PHE A 442 -9.63 -3.40 7.47
C PHE A 442 -10.11 -2.46 6.38
N THR A 443 -9.54 -1.25 6.34
CA THR A 443 -9.88 -0.21 5.36
C THR A 443 -9.02 -0.26 4.11
N PHE A 444 -7.93 -1.00 4.15
CA PHE A 444 -6.98 -1.14 3.06
C PHE A 444 -6.76 -2.61 2.73
N ASP A 445 -6.29 -2.81 1.51
CA ASP A 445 -5.67 -4.00 0.96
C ASP A 445 -4.21 -3.63 0.67
N TYR A 446 -3.27 -4.32 1.31
CA TYR A 446 -1.83 -4.12 1.18
C TYR A 446 -1.22 -5.30 0.44
N GLY A 447 -0.05 -5.12 -0.17
CA GLY A 447 0.71 -6.27 -0.70
C GLY A 447 1.47 -7.03 0.39
N ASP A 448 2.29 -7.97 -0.07
CA ASP A 448 3.06 -8.88 0.78
C ASP A 448 4.47 -9.23 0.27
N ALA A 449 5.03 -8.42 -0.64
CA ALA A 449 6.46 -8.47 -0.95
C ALA A 449 7.29 -8.25 0.34
N PRO A 450 8.47 -8.88 0.50
CA PRO A 450 9.23 -8.80 1.73
C PRO A 450 9.70 -7.37 2.04
N ASP A 451 9.41 -6.91 3.25
CA ASP A 451 9.78 -5.58 3.76
C ASP A 451 10.64 -5.70 5.03
N PRO A 452 11.87 -5.15 5.04
CA PRO A 452 12.63 -4.66 3.88
C PRO A 452 13.08 -5.81 2.94
N PRO A 453 13.39 -5.54 1.65
CA PRO A 453 13.66 -4.21 1.09
C PRO A 453 12.51 -3.56 0.33
N TYR A 454 11.45 -4.31 -0.02
CA TYR A 454 10.33 -3.75 -0.77
C TYR A 454 9.38 -3.01 0.18
N PRO A 455 8.95 -1.77 -0.14
CA PRO A 455 8.04 -1.04 0.73
C PRO A 455 6.64 -1.68 0.67
N THR A 456 6.29 -2.42 1.71
CA THR A 456 5.05 -3.21 1.79
C THR A 456 4.29 -2.89 3.05
N LEU A 457 5.00 -2.71 4.16
CA LEU A 457 4.42 -2.23 5.40
C LEU A 457 4.03 -0.76 5.25
N SER A 458 2.96 -0.38 5.92
CA SER A 458 2.54 0.99 6.15
C SER A 458 3.70 1.83 6.67
N ALA A 459 4.52 1.30 7.58
CA ALA A 459 5.73 1.96 8.10
C ALA A 459 6.75 2.37 7.01
N SER A 460 6.73 1.71 5.87
CA SER A 460 7.54 1.99 4.68
C SER A 460 6.74 2.68 3.57
N ASN A 461 5.56 3.24 3.89
CA ASN A 461 4.60 3.81 2.92
C ASN A 461 4.18 2.79 1.83
N GLY A 462 4.05 1.51 2.18
CA GLY A 462 3.71 0.44 1.24
C GLY A 462 2.47 0.72 0.40
N ALA A 463 2.39 0.10 -0.79
CA ALA A 463 1.20 0.21 -1.62
C ALA A 463 -0.02 -0.31 -0.85
N ALA A 464 -1.06 0.50 -0.82
CA ALA A 464 -2.32 0.18 -0.15
C ALA A 464 -3.49 0.62 -1.02
N HIS A 465 -4.54 -0.16 -1.14
CA HIS A 465 -5.76 0.19 -1.84
C HIS A 465 -6.92 0.21 -0.87
N VAL A 466 -7.76 1.25 -0.89
CA VAL A 466 -8.96 1.23 -0.05
C VAL A 466 -9.80 0.02 -0.46
N PHE A 467 -10.03 -0.86 0.50
CA PHE A 467 -10.60 -2.17 0.28
C PHE A 467 -11.93 -2.07 -0.49
N GLY A 468 -12.05 -2.74 -1.64
CA GLY A 468 -13.09 -2.45 -2.62
C GLY A 468 -13.85 -3.68 -3.12
N ALA A 469 -14.66 -3.51 -4.17
CA ALA A 469 -15.16 -4.64 -4.97
C ALA A 469 -14.28 -4.88 -6.22
N LEU A 470 -13.50 -3.86 -6.57
CA LEU A 470 -12.53 -3.90 -7.65
C LEU A 470 -11.32 -4.70 -7.18
N ARG A 471 -10.96 -5.72 -7.95
CA ARG A 471 -9.89 -6.66 -7.64
C ARG A 471 -9.41 -7.35 -8.91
N LEU A 472 -8.22 -7.88 -8.87
CA LEU A 472 -7.76 -8.95 -9.71
C LEU A 472 -8.23 -10.29 -9.13
N GLY A 473 -8.30 -11.32 -9.96
CA GLY A 473 -8.59 -12.67 -9.49
C GLY A 473 -9.95 -12.88 -8.80
N ALA A 474 -10.01 -13.87 -7.89
CA ALA A 474 -11.24 -14.33 -7.26
C ALA A 474 -11.27 -14.07 -5.75
N ALA A 475 -10.16 -14.31 -5.07
CA ALA A 475 -9.93 -13.91 -3.69
C ALA A 475 -9.71 -12.39 -3.58
N LEU A 476 -9.81 -11.86 -2.36
CA LEU A 476 -9.60 -10.45 -2.04
C LEU A 476 -9.62 -10.33 -0.51
N ASP A 477 -8.52 -9.87 0.05
CA ASP A 477 -8.38 -9.56 1.47
C ASP A 477 -7.92 -8.14 1.72
N GLY A 478 -7.90 -7.83 3.00
CA GLY A 478 -7.76 -6.48 3.47
C GLY A 478 -7.16 -6.57 4.86
N GLU A 479 -6.14 -5.77 5.09
CA GLU A 479 -5.23 -5.85 6.22
C GLU A 479 -5.19 -4.51 6.97
N VAL A 480 -4.70 -4.54 8.20
CA VAL A 480 -4.34 -3.31 8.92
C VAL A 480 -3.00 -2.78 8.40
N ASP A 481 -2.15 -3.66 7.90
CA ASP A 481 -0.78 -3.39 7.48
C ASP A 481 -0.32 -4.47 6.49
N GLY A 482 0.73 -4.21 5.71
CA GLY A 482 1.30 -5.20 4.79
C GLY A 482 1.77 -6.46 5.50
N GLN A 483 1.69 -7.61 4.82
CA GLN A 483 2.05 -8.91 5.40
C GLN A 483 3.25 -9.55 4.71
N GLY A 484 4.29 -8.73 4.48
CA GLY A 484 5.52 -9.10 3.79
C GLY A 484 6.12 -10.46 4.19
N ASN A 485 6.34 -11.36 3.22
CA ASN A 485 7.09 -12.60 3.46
C ASN A 485 8.07 -12.95 2.32
N ALA A 486 8.90 -13.96 2.53
CA ALA A 486 9.99 -14.30 1.59
C ALA A 486 9.51 -14.79 0.21
N ASN A 487 8.22 -15.05 0.04
CA ASN A 487 7.67 -15.63 -1.16
C ASN A 487 6.42 -14.91 -1.70
N ALA A 488 6.05 -13.75 -1.14
CA ALA A 488 4.79 -13.04 -1.45
C ALA A 488 3.60 -14.03 -1.38
N SER A 489 3.26 -14.43 -0.15
CA SER A 489 2.04 -15.21 0.14
C SER A 489 1.51 -14.97 1.57
N GLY A 490 1.85 -13.82 2.15
CA GLY A 490 1.70 -13.55 3.57
C GLY A 490 0.36 -12.96 3.96
N ASP A 491 -0.32 -12.30 3.03
CA ASP A 491 -1.66 -11.74 3.21
C ASP A 491 -2.76 -12.78 2.99
N GLY A 492 -2.64 -13.67 2.01
CA GLY A 492 -3.68 -14.66 1.81
C GLY A 492 -3.60 -15.49 0.55
N ALA A 493 -4.74 -15.56 -0.14
CA ALA A 493 -4.91 -16.32 -1.39
C ALA A 493 -5.30 -15.41 -2.55
N ASP A 494 -5.26 -14.10 -2.33
CA ASP A 494 -5.64 -13.00 -3.20
C ASP A 494 -4.59 -12.63 -4.24
N ASP A 495 -3.36 -13.14 -4.16
CA ASP A 495 -2.44 -13.22 -5.32
C ASP A 495 -2.86 -14.28 -6.35
N ASP A 496 -4.11 -14.19 -6.83
CA ASP A 496 -4.73 -15.15 -7.75
C ASP A 496 -5.16 -14.53 -9.10
N GLY A 497 -4.90 -13.24 -9.29
CA GLY A 497 -5.28 -12.49 -10.47
C GLY A 497 -4.32 -12.53 -11.65
N VAL A 498 -3.03 -12.82 -11.44
CA VAL A 498 -2.01 -12.83 -12.49
C VAL A 498 -1.46 -14.23 -12.72
N VAL A 499 -1.48 -14.67 -13.98
CA VAL A 499 -0.94 -15.97 -14.41
C VAL A 499 0.23 -15.79 -15.37
N PHE A 500 1.35 -16.41 -15.01
CA PHE A 500 2.58 -16.49 -15.82
C PHE A 500 2.63 -17.84 -16.56
N PRO A 501 2.22 -17.93 -17.85
CA PRO A 501 2.20 -19.18 -18.60
C PRO A 501 3.61 -19.73 -18.90
N THR A 502 4.63 -18.88 -18.88
CA THR A 502 6.03 -19.25 -19.09
C THR A 502 6.93 -18.50 -18.10
N PRO A 503 8.09 -19.06 -17.71
CA PRO A 503 9.09 -18.32 -16.94
C PRO A 503 9.51 -17.04 -17.64
N LEU A 504 9.81 -15.99 -16.87
CA LEU A 504 10.25 -14.71 -17.41
C LEU A 504 11.64 -14.84 -18.05
N VAL A 505 11.78 -14.35 -19.27
CA VAL A 505 13.06 -14.26 -19.99
C VAL A 505 13.38 -12.80 -20.26
N GLY A 506 14.48 -12.32 -19.67
CA GLY A 506 14.96 -10.96 -19.85
C GLY A 506 15.33 -10.68 -21.30
N GLY A 507 15.16 -9.42 -21.73
CA GLY A 507 15.42 -9.00 -23.11
C GLY A 507 14.42 -9.52 -24.14
N SER A 508 13.28 -10.08 -23.70
CA SER A 508 12.25 -10.62 -24.58
C SER A 508 10.82 -10.21 -24.17
N SER A 509 9.88 -10.38 -25.09
CA SER A 509 8.45 -10.20 -24.82
C SER A 509 7.92 -11.41 -24.07
N ASN A 510 7.39 -11.19 -22.87
CA ASN A 510 6.77 -12.22 -22.06
C ASN A 510 5.25 -12.03 -22.06
N SER A 511 4.51 -13.14 -22.07
CA SER A 511 3.04 -13.13 -22.05
C SER A 511 2.51 -13.31 -20.63
N PHE A 512 1.44 -12.61 -20.28
CA PHE A 512 0.76 -12.67 -18.99
C PHE A 512 -0.74 -12.76 -19.22
N THR A 513 -1.47 -13.39 -18.31
CA THR A 513 -2.93 -13.29 -18.26
C THR A 513 -3.34 -12.66 -16.95
N VAL A 514 -4.14 -11.60 -17.02
CA VAL A 514 -4.66 -10.89 -15.85
C VAL A 514 -6.18 -11.05 -15.82
N GLN A 515 -6.70 -11.57 -14.72
CA GLN A 515 -8.13 -11.62 -14.44
C GLN A 515 -8.54 -10.36 -13.67
N ALA A 516 -9.38 -9.52 -14.26
CA ALA A 516 -9.89 -8.32 -13.61
C ALA A 516 -11.39 -8.47 -13.29
N SER A 517 -11.83 -8.00 -12.12
CA SER A 517 -13.24 -8.11 -11.72
C SER A 517 -14.18 -7.16 -12.48
N ALA A 518 -13.66 -6.04 -12.98
CA ALA A 518 -14.37 -5.02 -13.74
C ALA A 518 -13.40 -4.21 -14.63
N PRO A 519 -13.88 -3.31 -15.52
CA PRO A 519 -12.98 -2.40 -16.24
C PRO A 519 -12.32 -1.39 -15.29
N ALA A 520 -10.98 -1.31 -15.34
CA ALA A 520 -10.15 -0.36 -14.58
C ALA A 520 -8.73 -0.29 -15.14
N LEU A 521 -7.82 0.39 -14.46
CA LEU A 521 -6.42 0.58 -14.87
C LEU A 521 -5.50 -0.36 -14.09
N LEU A 522 -4.57 -0.99 -14.79
CA LEU A 522 -3.48 -1.78 -14.21
C LEU A 522 -2.16 -1.01 -14.30
N SER A 523 -1.45 -0.91 -13.19
CA SER A 523 -0.05 -0.49 -13.12
C SER A 523 0.77 -1.60 -12.48
N ALA A 524 2.00 -1.83 -12.96
CA ALA A 524 2.84 -2.92 -12.47
C ALA A 524 4.32 -2.59 -12.50
N TRP A 525 5.04 -3.08 -11.50
CA TRP A 525 6.48 -2.92 -11.33
C TRP A 525 7.18 -4.27 -11.26
N LEU A 526 8.41 -4.32 -11.77
CA LEU A 526 9.30 -5.48 -11.70
C LEU A 526 10.70 -4.99 -11.35
N ASP A 527 11.23 -5.45 -10.22
CA ASP A 527 12.64 -5.25 -9.84
C ASP A 527 13.51 -6.18 -10.70
N ALA A 528 13.77 -5.76 -11.94
CA ALA A 528 14.45 -6.60 -12.91
C ALA A 528 15.95 -6.77 -12.59
N ASN A 529 16.56 -5.79 -11.91
CA ASN A 529 17.98 -5.82 -11.60
C ASN A 529 18.29 -6.53 -10.26
N GLY A 530 17.26 -6.84 -9.46
CA GLY A 530 17.36 -7.57 -8.19
C GLY A 530 17.98 -6.74 -7.08
N ASN A 531 17.84 -5.40 -7.12
CA ASN A 531 18.43 -4.50 -6.13
C ASN A 531 17.54 -4.33 -4.87
N GLY A 532 16.34 -4.90 -4.87
CA GLY A 532 15.38 -4.77 -3.77
C GLY A 532 14.54 -3.50 -3.83
N SER A 533 14.41 -2.86 -5.00
CA SER A 533 13.67 -1.61 -5.20
C SER A 533 12.78 -1.65 -6.44
N TRP A 534 11.77 -0.78 -6.49
CA TRP A 534 10.98 -0.47 -7.69
C TRP A 534 11.11 0.99 -8.15
N SER A 535 12.09 1.70 -7.61
CA SER A 535 12.29 3.14 -7.87
C SER A 535 13.00 3.44 -9.18
N ASP A 536 13.61 2.45 -9.85
CA ASP A 536 14.34 2.73 -11.08
C ASP A 536 13.38 3.01 -12.25
N ALA A 537 13.75 3.96 -13.12
CA ALA A 537 12.90 4.45 -14.22
C ALA A 537 12.43 3.37 -15.21
N ASN A 538 13.07 2.19 -15.22
CA ASN A 538 12.74 1.06 -16.10
C ASN A 538 11.99 -0.09 -15.41
N GLU A 539 11.64 0.06 -14.14
CA GLU A 539 11.00 -0.99 -13.34
C GLU A 539 9.47 -0.90 -13.39
N GLN A 540 8.89 0.26 -13.74
CA GLN A 540 7.47 0.36 -14.08
C GLN A 540 7.20 -0.23 -15.47
N ILE A 541 6.83 -1.51 -15.51
CA ILE A 541 6.61 -2.26 -16.76
C ILE A 541 5.19 -2.12 -17.32
N VAL A 542 4.22 -1.72 -16.50
CA VAL A 542 2.85 -1.36 -16.93
C VAL A 542 2.46 -0.05 -16.26
N LYS A 543 1.92 0.88 -17.05
CA LYS A 543 1.45 2.17 -16.55
C LYS A 543 0.04 2.44 -17.04
N ASP A 544 -0.91 2.50 -16.10
CA ASP A 544 -2.31 2.88 -16.33
C ASP A 544 -2.96 2.16 -17.51
N LEU A 545 -2.69 0.86 -17.69
CA LEU A 545 -3.21 0.09 -18.80
C LEU A 545 -4.69 -0.22 -18.58
N PRO A 546 -5.61 0.22 -19.46
CA PRO A 546 -7.02 -0.09 -19.30
C PRO A 546 -7.28 -1.58 -19.54
N LEU A 547 -7.85 -2.25 -18.55
CA LEU A 547 -8.34 -3.61 -18.64
C LEU A 547 -9.86 -3.63 -18.80
N ILE A 548 -10.37 -4.73 -19.37
CA ILE A 548 -11.79 -5.07 -19.32
C ILE A 548 -12.05 -6.02 -18.15
N GLY A 549 -13.30 -6.08 -17.66
CA GLY A 549 -13.70 -7.14 -16.74
C GLY A 549 -13.58 -8.51 -17.40
N GLY A 550 -12.99 -9.48 -16.68
CA GLY A 550 -12.62 -10.80 -17.19
C GLY A 550 -11.14 -10.88 -17.58
N SER A 551 -10.85 -11.70 -18.59
CA SER A 551 -9.48 -12.12 -18.91
C SER A 551 -8.81 -11.17 -19.88
N ASN A 552 -7.62 -10.70 -19.52
CA ASN A 552 -6.81 -9.78 -20.29
C ASN A 552 -5.47 -10.44 -20.61
N ALA A 553 -5.18 -10.69 -21.89
CA ALA A 553 -3.89 -11.21 -22.33
C ALA A 553 -2.93 -10.06 -22.64
N LEU A 554 -1.82 -9.99 -21.89
CA LEU A 554 -0.84 -8.92 -21.96
C LEU A 554 0.50 -9.45 -22.48
N ASN A 555 1.25 -8.60 -23.18
CA ASN A 555 2.62 -8.88 -23.58
C ASN A 555 3.51 -7.72 -23.15
N LEU A 556 4.51 -7.99 -22.32
CA LEU A 556 5.39 -6.96 -21.77
C LEU A 556 6.85 -7.29 -22.06
N GLN A 557 7.63 -6.25 -22.37
CA GLN A 557 9.07 -6.38 -22.49
C GLN A 557 9.67 -6.49 -21.09
N VAL A 558 10.35 -7.59 -20.81
CA VAL A 558 11.09 -7.75 -19.56
C VAL A 558 12.51 -7.23 -19.78
N PRO A 559 13.02 -6.30 -18.95
CA PRO A 559 14.40 -5.83 -19.06
C PRO A 559 15.42 -6.97 -19.08
N ASN A 560 16.52 -6.80 -19.81
CA ASN A 560 17.55 -7.84 -19.89
C ASN A 560 18.31 -7.96 -18.57
N VAL A 561 18.56 -9.19 -18.13
CA VAL A 561 19.30 -9.51 -16.91
C VAL A 561 20.57 -10.29 -17.26
N ALA A 562 21.66 -10.03 -16.55
CA ALA A 562 22.95 -10.68 -16.80
C ALA A 562 23.02 -12.11 -16.23
N THR A 563 22.27 -12.37 -15.16
CA THR A 563 22.22 -13.65 -14.44
C THR A 563 20.78 -14.02 -14.12
N LEU A 564 20.54 -15.25 -13.67
CA LEU A 564 19.25 -15.61 -13.09
C LEU A 564 19.00 -14.73 -11.87
N THR A 565 17.88 -14.00 -11.88
CA THR A 565 17.50 -13.06 -10.81
C THR A 565 16.18 -13.53 -10.21
N ASN A 566 16.18 -13.80 -8.89
CA ASN A 566 14.95 -14.00 -8.11
C ASN A 566 14.58 -12.67 -7.48
N THR A 567 13.34 -12.24 -7.68
CA THR A 567 12.90 -10.87 -7.38
C THR A 567 11.38 -10.82 -7.25
N PHE A 568 10.82 -9.63 -7.09
CA PHE A 568 9.39 -9.41 -6.86
C PHE A 568 8.78 -8.48 -7.90
N MET A 569 7.51 -8.76 -8.20
CA MET A 569 6.63 -7.89 -8.97
C MET A 569 5.52 -7.38 -8.09
N ARG A 570 5.07 -6.14 -8.36
CA ARG A 570 3.88 -5.56 -7.76
C ARG A 570 2.89 -5.20 -8.83
N PHE A 571 1.62 -5.56 -8.64
CA PHE A 571 0.50 -5.16 -9.46
C PHE A 571 -0.43 -4.29 -8.63
N ARG A 572 -0.86 -3.17 -9.21
CA ARG A 572 -1.85 -2.28 -8.61
C ARG A 572 -2.97 -2.10 -9.60
N PHE A 573 -4.16 -2.53 -9.21
CA PHE A 573 -5.35 -2.44 -10.05
C PHE A 573 -6.31 -1.43 -9.43
N SER A 574 -6.67 -0.37 -10.15
CA SER A 574 -7.49 0.71 -9.61
C SER A 574 -8.25 1.47 -10.70
N THR A 575 -9.26 2.23 -10.33
CA THR A 575 -9.81 3.27 -11.22
C THR A 575 -8.94 4.52 -11.29
N GLN A 576 -8.01 4.68 -10.35
CA GLN A 576 -7.09 5.82 -10.26
C GLN A 576 -5.92 5.65 -11.24
N SER A 577 -5.60 6.72 -11.97
CA SER A 577 -4.40 6.79 -12.82
C SER A 577 -3.21 7.36 -12.05
N GLY A 578 -2.00 7.07 -12.51
CA GLY A 578 -0.76 7.67 -12.00
C GLY A 578 -0.33 7.12 -10.64
N LEU A 579 -0.71 5.88 -10.32
CA LEU A 579 -0.25 5.21 -9.10
C LEU A 579 1.26 4.93 -9.18
N GLY A 580 1.96 5.13 -8.07
CA GLY A 580 3.34 4.71 -7.84
C GLY A 580 3.43 3.27 -7.30
N ALA A 581 4.65 2.75 -7.12
CA ALA A 581 4.88 1.44 -6.51
C ALA A 581 4.55 1.41 -5.00
N ILE A 582 4.41 2.59 -4.40
CA ILE A 582 4.15 2.83 -2.98
C ILE A 582 2.94 3.76 -2.81
N GLY A 583 2.48 3.96 -1.58
CA GLY A 583 1.41 4.89 -1.23
C GLY A 583 0.00 4.38 -1.51
N SER A 584 -1.00 5.12 -1.03
CA SER A 584 -2.40 4.66 -1.03
C SER A 584 -3.17 4.97 -2.34
N ALA A 585 -4.14 4.13 -2.66
CA ALA A 585 -5.11 4.26 -3.76
C ALA A 585 -6.54 4.07 -3.25
N GLY A 586 -7.53 4.57 -4.00
CA GLY A 586 -8.87 4.86 -3.43
C GLY A 586 -9.88 3.77 -3.63
N ASN A 587 -9.48 2.78 -4.39
CA ASN A 587 -10.14 1.51 -4.59
C ASN A 587 -9.17 0.57 -5.28
N GLY A 588 -9.55 -0.70 -5.31
CA GLY A 588 -8.86 -1.72 -6.05
C GLY A 588 -8.08 -2.63 -5.14
N GLU A 589 -6.99 -3.17 -5.68
CA GLU A 589 -6.17 -4.18 -5.01
C GLU A 589 -4.68 -4.04 -5.36
N VAL A 590 -3.83 -4.49 -4.44
CA VAL A 590 -2.40 -4.73 -4.57
C VAL A 590 -2.17 -6.23 -4.57
N GLU A 591 -1.52 -6.77 -5.59
CA GLU A 591 -1.02 -8.16 -5.58
C GLU A 591 0.49 -8.12 -5.78
N ASP A 592 1.23 -8.92 -5.01
CA ASP A 592 2.68 -9.04 -5.12
C ASP A 592 3.05 -10.48 -5.53
N TYR A 593 4.12 -10.64 -6.32
CA TYR A 593 4.51 -11.96 -6.82
C TYR A 593 6.02 -12.16 -6.76
N ALA A 594 6.45 -13.24 -6.12
CA ALA A 594 7.81 -13.74 -6.26
C ALA A 594 8.03 -14.35 -7.65
N VAL A 595 9.02 -13.86 -8.39
CA VAL A 595 9.32 -14.28 -9.77
C VAL A 595 10.80 -14.57 -9.98
N SER A 596 11.10 -15.33 -11.04
CA SER A 596 12.47 -15.58 -11.51
C SER A 596 12.64 -15.13 -12.95
N ILE A 597 13.64 -14.29 -13.21
CA ILE A 597 14.00 -13.81 -14.55
C ILE A 597 15.26 -14.54 -15.03
N ARG A 598 15.15 -15.20 -16.19
CA ARG A 598 16.29 -15.84 -16.85
C ARG A 598 16.95 -14.87 -17.85
N PRO A 599 18.28 -14.87 -18.00
CA PRO A 599 18.95 -14.15 -19.07
C PRO A 599 18.49 -14.64 -20.45
N LEU A 600 18.50 -13.74 -21.44
CA LEU A 600 18.34 -14.15 -22.83
C LEU A 600 19.49 -15.07 -23.24
N ASP A 601 19.19 -16.32 -23.59
CA ASP A 601 20.22 -17.20 -24.14
C ASP A 601 20.60 -16.73 -25.55
N THR A 602 21.69 -15.97 -25.61
CA THR A 602 22.28 -15.47 -26.87
C THR A 602 23.39 -16.38 -27.38
N THR A 603 23.67 -17.50 -26.68
CA THR A 603 24.66 -18.45 -27.17
C THR A 603 24.06 -19.23 -28.34
N PRO A 604 24.66 -19.21 -29.55
CA PRO A 604 24.23 -20.08 -30.62
C PRO A 604 24.28 -21.52 -30.11
N PRO A 605 23.29 -22.39 -30.44
CA PRO A 605 23.37 -23.79 -30.09
C PRO A 605 24.72 -24.31 -30.59
N SER A 606 25.55 -24.78 -29.67
CA SER A 606 26.88 -25.28 -30.01
C SER A 606 26.70 -26.48 -30.94
N VAL A 607 26.89 -26.26 -32.25
CA VAL A 607 26.89 -27.35 -33.22
C VAL A 607 28.06 -28.24 -32.87
N LEU A 608 27.75 -29.47 -32.43
CA LEU A 608 28.71 -30.52 -32.13
C LEU A 608 29.54 -30.82 -33.40
N GLN A 609 30.68 -30.17 -33.57
CA GLN A 609 31.61 -30.48 -34.66
C GLN A 609 32.38 -31.75 -34.29
N VAL A 610 31.87 -32.91 -34.71
CA VAL A 610 32.62 -34.17 -34.65
C VAL A 610 33.69 -34.16 -35.74
N LYS A 611 34.95 -33.99 -35.35
CA LYS A 611 36.10 -34.20 -36.25
C LYS A 611 36.38 -35.70 -36.35
N ALA A 612 36.19 -36.30 -37.52
CA ALA A 612 36.52 -37.71 -37.75
C ALA A 612 38.04 -37.93 -37.68
N GLY A 613 38.51 -38.55 -36.60
CA GLY A 613 39.87 -39.07 -36.47
C GLY A 613 39.92 -40.53 -36.93
N SER A 614 40.83 -40.83 -37.85
CA SER A 614 41.14 -42.18 -38.32
C SER A 614 41.85 -42.99 -37.24
N THR A 615 41.07 -43.66 -36.36
CA THR A 615 41.32 -44.96 -35.70
C THR A 615 40.51 -45.04 -34.41
N GLY A 616 39.41 -45.79 -34.41
CA GLY A 616 38.71 -46.25 -33.20
C GLY A 616 37.75 -45.25 -32.56
N TRP A 617 36.48 -45.66 -32.41
CA TRP A 617 35.49 -44.93 -31.62
C TRP A 617 35.76 -45.12 -30.13
N THR A 618 36.29 -44.11 -29.47
CA THR A 618 36.16 -43.97 -28.01
C THR A 618 35.21 -42.81 -27.74
N ASN A 619 34.03 -43.13 -27.19
CA ASN A 619 33.10 -42.14 -26.67
C ASN A 619 33.73 -41.47 -25.43
N GLU A 620 34.42 -40.34 -25.60
CA GLU A 620 34.62 -39.40 -24.51
C GLU A 620 33.47 -38.39 -24.53
N PHE A 621 32.39 -38.73 -23.83
CA PHE A 621 31.46 -37.72 -23.32
C PHE A 621 32.19 -36.98 -22.18
N LYS A 622 32.85 -35.86 -22.48
CA LYS A 622 33.17 -34.88 -21.43
C LYS A 622 31.91 -34.07 -21.17
N SER A 623 31.11 -34.53 -20.21
CA SER A 623 30.06 -33.72 -19.59
C SER A 623 30.72 -32.51 -18.92
N TYR A 624 30.45 -31.32 -19.43
CA TYR A 624 30.59 -30.10 -18.63
C TYR A 624 29.40 -30.08 -17.67
N LEU A 625 29.55 -30.77 -16.54
CA LEU A 625 28.70 -30.64 -15.37
C LEU A 625 29.41 -29.65 -14.46
N ASP A 626 28.93 -28.41 -14.47
CA ASP A 626 29.28 -27.44 -13.44
C ASP A 626 28.71 -27.93 -12.10
N SER A 627 29.61 -28.02 -11.13
CA SER A 627 29.34 -28.27 -9.72
C SER A 627 28.73 -26.99 -9.14
N THR A 628 27.53 -26.94 -8.58
CA THR A 628 27.08 -27.64 -7.37
C THR A 628 25.57 -27.35 -7.22
N THR A 629 24.84 -28.32 -6.67
CA THR A 629 23.41 -28.31 -6.29
C THR A 629 22.37 -28.24 -7.43
N ALA A 630 22.08 -29.40 -8.03
CA ALA A 630 20.81 -29.64 -8.71
C ALA A 630 20.22 -30.97 -8.20
N THR A 631 19.21 -30.89 -7.32
CA THR A 631 18.25 -31.98 -7.14
C THR A 631 17.43 -32.07 -8.42
N SER A 632 17.64 -33.13 -9.19
CA SER A 632 16.91 -33.37 -10.44
C SER A 632 15.45 -33.70 -10.16
N ASN A 633 14.55 -32.78 -10.48
CA ASN A 633 13.19 -33.11 -10.92
C ASN A 633 12.91 -32.27 -12.17
N ASP A 634 13.08 -32.88 -13.34
CA ASP A 634 12.51 -32.40 -14.60
C ASP A 634 11.07 -32.93 -14.71
N SER A 635 10.14 -32.05 -15.08
CA SER A 635 8.69 -32.16 -15.04
C SER A 635 8.08 -33.11 -16.08
N ARG A 636 8.78 -34.19 -16.47
CA ARG A 636 8.28 -35.21 -17.39
C ARG A 636 8.47 -36.67 -16.98
N GLY A 637 8.84 -36.96 -15.73
CA GLY A 637 8.58 -38.27 -15.11
C GLY A 637 9.08 -39.51 -15.86
N TYR A 638 10.22 -39.43 -16.57
CA TYR A 638 10.80 -40.59 -17.25
C TYR A 638 12.05 -41.07 -16.50
N SER A 639 11.97 -42.25 -15.91
CA SER A 639 13.12 -42.93 -15.30
C SER A 639 13.93 -43.61 -16.40
N ILE A 640 15.21 -43.25 -16.55
CA ILE A 640 16.15 -43.95 -17.44
C ILE A 640 16.73 -45.14 -16.65
N PRO A 641 16.50 -46.39 -17.06
CA PRO A 641 17.07 -47.54 -16.38
C PRO A 641 18.58 -47.64 -16.64
N THR A 642 19.37 -47.75 -15.58
CA THR A 642 20.79 -48.09 -15.64
C THR A 642 20.95 -49.59 -15.89
N SER A 643 20.75 -50.03 -17.13
CA SER A 643 21.40 -51.25 -17.62
C SER A 643 21.47 -51.26 -19.15
N THR A 644 22.69 -51.18 -19.67
CA THR A 644 22.98 -51.47 -21.07
C THR A 644 22.78 -52.97 -21.34
N SER A 645 21.93 -53.29 -22.32
CA SER A 645 22.23 -54.39 -23.24
C SER A 645 22.10 -53.86 -24.67
N ALA A 646 23.14 -54.11 -25.45
CA ALA A 646 23.32 -53.61 -26.80
C ALA A 646 22.39 -54.35 -27.78
N ALA A 647 21.21 -53.81 -28.04
CA ALA A 647 20.42 -54.11 -29.24
C ALA A 647 19.18 -53.22 -29.30
N GLN A 648 19.26 -52.06 -29.95
CA GLN A 648 18.17 -51.39 -30.70
C GLN A 648 18.53 -49.92 -30.93
N LEU A 649 19.41 -49.65 -31.90
CA LEU A 649 19.41 -48.36 -32.59
C LEU A 649 19.21 -48.67 -34.07
N ARG A 650 18.01 -48.37 -34.58
CA ARG A 650 17.79 -48.18 -36.01
C ARG A 650 18.04 -46.70 -36.32
N PRO A 651 18.79 -46.36 -37.38
CA PRO A 651 18.98 -44.97 -37.75
C PRO A 651 17.67 -44.43 -38.33
N LEU A 652 17.11 -43.40 -37.72
CA LEU A 652 16.11 -42.55 -38.37
C LEU A 652 16.85 -41.67 -39.39
N SER A 653 16.44 -41.84 -40.64
CA SER A 653 16.91 -41.13 -41.83
C SER A 653 16.65 -39.63 -41.73
N TRP A 654 17.67 -38.85 -42.09
CA TRP A 654 17.57 -37.43 -42.39
C TRP A 654 16.58 -37.18 -43.53
N VAL A 655 15.61 -36.29 -43.32
CA VAL A 655 14.87 -35.62 -44.39
C VAL A 655 15.46 -34.23 -44.51
N ASN A 656 16.12 -33.98 -45.64
CA ASN A 656 16.47 -32.64 -46.10
C ASN A 656 15.20 -31.81 -46.26
N MET A 657 15.23 -30.56 -45.80
CA MET A 657 14.55 -29.48 -46.51
C MET A 657 15.52 -28.31 -46.60
N ASP A 658 15.66 -27.82 -47.83
CA ASP A 658 16.29 -26.56 -48.22
C ASP A 658 15.64 -25.34 -47.54
#